data_AF-A0A9X4E626-F1
#
_entry.id   AF-A0A9X4E626-F1
#
_cell.length_a   1.000
_cell.length_b   1.000
_cell.length_c   1.000
_cell.angle_alpha   90.00
_cell.angle_beta   90.00
_cell.angle_gamma   90.00
#
_symmetry.space_group_name_H-M   'P 1'
#
loop_
_entity.id
_entity.type
_entity.pdbx_description
1 polymer ?
#
loop_
_entity_poly.entity_id
_entity_poly.type
_entity_poly.pdbx_seq_one_letter_code
_entity_poly.pdbx_strand_id
1 'polypeptide(L)'
;MKKKRSNKRNPHRKSNGTDFTLTEHPLSGIDPHALKAAMKAVAERETLAFNGYISRINDIFSKKDPAQIISIFSAYASFTTVSATGVSTKSMMPDVQQHHVEMLQALSLAIPAERWGLDLAIPQDVQNISDSIRKLTEAFAYRRHLVTEGKITQSEKVVLSLQEKLRLHTQSVRNWGYFSNVVTISNDLYRPLDEILKKYHGFSATELLAVSNSLLELIEGRVSDRFKLLKRVFREHTPIKLVKSYHKTFPNLSEISDEKAREFVSDKSFEEVKFCILSHADLFLSKMMTVSAGDISQRIGVNNDAVLKILASLSLSPGALANGNPEHFFLSNPIWSAPLIRMGEDFFCPLPQAIFSHVHTVIRRLADMAKANEALGKCRSSYLENKAQNIISSVFQDNAPLINKKWHTGIPSEQYETDLLVVVDSIIIIIECKSHALTPTGLRGLPERVKRHIDELILGPSIQSARLEDQIWRAKSGDVEAISGLANFDLDFKRIESIVRISVTLDDFSILSSSELDLKEAGWIPESVQLAPTMNIADFECVADLLNRPAFFVHYMKERSRIQKSMEIYADELDFLGFYMQTGFNIWDIESQDVRVSISGMSRDVDHYYSSRDAGVRARKPSPKIHPYFSDLIRAIQSRKFPGWLSVSIDLLYTGDYSIQKQIVAGIASNKLNVKRNWRDPEHISSLILKPPPHRDVSFVFYLYPPHLSNTRRESADNLIQNTLETTECGRCVLIGKNLNNTTSPYNFIVIANKSDDKDYAEEAVTIPI
;
A
#
# COMPACT_ATOMS: atom_id res chain seq x y z
N MET A 1 37.85 46.55 2.90
CA MET A 1 37.93 45.17 2.34
C MET A 1 36.56 44.51 2.44
N LYS A 2 35.95 44.18 1.30
CA LYS A 2 34.63 43.55 1.18
C LYS A 2 34.69 42.09 1.65
N LYS A 3 33.95 41.72 2.70
CA LYS A 3 33.75 40.32 3.11
C LYS A 3 32.75 39.65 2.16
N LYS A 4 33.22 38.66 1.39
CA LYS A 4 32.41 37.77 0.55
C LYS A 4 31.41 37.01 1.45
N ARG A 5 30.11 37.19 1.17
CA ARG A 5 29.05 36.29 1.63
C ARG A 5 29.23 34.94 0.91
N SER A 6 29.44 33.86 1.66
CA SER A 6 29.29 32.51 1.09
C SER A 6 27.80 32.23 0.96
N ASN A 7 27.34 31.99 -0.28
CA ASN A 7 26.01 31.48 -0.54
C ASN A 7 25.93 30.05 0.01
N LYS A 8 25.12 29.83 1.04
CA LYS A 8 24.63 28.50 1.41
C LYS A 8 23.87 27.94 0.20
N ARG A 9 24.34 26.82 -0.35
CA ARG A 9 23.62 26.07 -1.39
C ARG A 9 22.26 25.62 -0.84
N ASN A 10 21.21 25.82 -1.63
CA ASN A 10 19.87 25.30 -1.34
C ASN A 10 19.94 23.76 -1.22
N PRO A 11 19.32 23.13 -0.19
CA PRO A 11 19.28 21.67 -0.04
C PRO A 11 18.29 20.99 -1.00
N HIS A 12 17.49 21.75 -1.75
CA HIS A 12 16.52 21.22 -2.70
C HIS A 12 17.15 21.12 -4.10
N ARG A 13 17.46 19.89 -4.53
CA ARG A 13 17.76 19.62 -5.93
C ARG A 13 16.43 19.30 -6.62
N LYS A 14 15.86 20.29 -7.33
CA LYS A 14 14.78 19.99 -8.28
C LYS A 14 15.37 19.01 -9.30
N SER A 15 14.77 17.83 -9.43
CA SER A 15 15.04 16.98 -10.58
C SER A 15 14.66 17.78 -11.83
N ASN A 16 15.46 17.68 -12.89
CA ASN A 16 15.16 18.33 -14.16
C ASN A 16 13.99 17.60 -14.82
N GLY A 17 12.76 17.88 -14.40
CA GLY A 17 11.57 17.39 -15.08
C GLY A 17 10.42 16.98 -14.17
N THR A 18 10.66 16.68 -12.90
CA THR A 18 9.60 16.08 -12.08
C THR A 18 8.95 17.08 -11.11
N ASP A 19 7.63 16.94 -10.90
CA ASP A 19 6.88 17.70 -9.89
C ASP A 19 7.09 17.18 -8.45
N PHE A 20 8.03 16.24 -8.25
CA PHE A 20 8.40 15.72 -6.93
C PHE A 20 9.84 16.13 -6.57
N THR A 21 10.09 16.35 -5.28
CA THR A 21 11.39 16.85 -4.79
C THR A 21 12.18 15.75 -4.10
N LEU A 22 13.39 15.49 -4.59
CA LEU A 22 14.37 14.68 -3.87
C LEU A 22 15.01 15.54 -2.77
N THR A 23 15.04 15.00 -1.56
CA THR A 23 15.66 15.64 -0.41
C THR A 23 16.68 14.68 0.16
N GLU A 24 17.91 15.16 0.32
CA GLU A 24 18.96 14.39 0.97
C GLU A 24 18.61 14.16 2.44
N HIS A 25 18.86 12.95 2.95
CA HIS A 25 18.57 12.64 4.34
C HIS A 25 19.40 13.56 5.27
N PRO A 26 18.83 14.15 6.34
CA PRO A 26 19.53 15.12 7.20
C PRO A 26 20.84 14.62 7.81
N LEU A 27 21.00 13.29 7.90
CA LEU A 27 22.19 12.64 8.47
C LEU A 27 23.22 12.21 7.42
N SER A 28 22.95 12.36 6.11
CA SER A 28 23.87 11.90 5.04
C SER A 28 25.24 12.59 5.08
N GLY A 29 25.31 13.82 5.61
CA GLY A 29 26.56 14.59 5.73
C GLY A 29 27.31 14.39 7.05
N ILE A 30 26.85 13.52 7.96
CA ILE A 30 27.47 13.28 9.27
C ILE A 30 28.47 12.13 9.16
N ASP A 31 29.62 12.26 9.82
CA ASP A 31 30.60 11.19 9.92
C ASP A 31 29.97 9.88 10.49
N PRO A 32 30.09 8.73 9.80
CA PRO A 32 29.45 7.49 10.22
C PRO A 32 29.86 6.99 11.61
N HIS A 33 31.11 7.23 12.02
CA HIS A 33 31.57 6.84 13.35
C HIS A 33 30.97 7.72 14.44
N ALA A 34 30.93 9.04 14.24
CA ALA A 34 30.27 9.98 15.12
C ALA A 34 28.76 9.70 15.21
N LEU A 35 28.10 9.41 14.09
CA LEU A 35 26.68 9.04 14.06
C LEU A 35 26.42 7.76 14.85
N LYS A 36 27.25 6.71 14.66
CA LYS A 36 27.13 5.45 15.40
C LYS A 36 27.32 5.67 16.91
N ALA A 37 28.31 6.47 17.31
CA ALA A 37 28.56 6.79 18.71
C ALA A 37 27.38 7.57 19.33
N ALA A 38 26.82 8.54 18.61
CA ALA A 38 25.65 9.29 19.06
C ALA A 38 24.41 8.39 19.20
N MET A 39 24.15 7.51 18.22
CA MET A 39 23.06 6.54 18.27
C MET A 39 23.22 5.59 19.47
N LYS A 40 24.44 5.14 19.76
CA LYS A 40 24.74 4.29 20.92
C LYS A 40 24.43 5.02 22.24
N ALA A 41 24.89 6.26 22.40
CA ALA A 41 24.64 7.03 23.61
C ALA A 41 23.14 7.27 23.86
N VAL A 42 22.37 7.53 22.79
CA VAL A 42 20.91 7.61 22.87
C VAL A 42 20.32 6.27 23.29
N ALA A 43 20.76 5.17 22.69
CA ALA A 43 20.25 3.84 23.00
C ALA A 43 20.52 3.41 24.46
N GLU A 44 21.71 3.68 25.00
CA GLU A 44 22.03 3.42 26.41
C GLU A 44 21.12 4.24 27.35
N ARG A 45 20.93 5.53 27.06
CA ARG A 45 20.05 6.42 27.82
C ARG A 45 18.60 5.93 27.81
N GLU A 46 18.06 5.60 26.64
CA GLU A 46 16.66 5.16 26.52
C GLU A 46 16.45 3.76 27.12
N THR A 47 17.47 2.90 27.11
CA THR A 47 17.43 1.61 27.81
C THR A 47 17.21 1.77 29.30
N LEU A 48 17.92 2.72 29.93
CA LEU A 48 17.77 3.02 31.35
C LEU A 48 16.41 3.66 31.67
N ALA A 49 15.88 4.47 30.75
CA ALA A 49 14.61 5.19 30.94
C ALA A 49 13.36 4.33 30.72
N PHE A 50 13.46 3.23 29.96
CA PHE A 50 12.33 2.41 29.50
C PHE A 50 11.35 2.00 30.61
N ASN A 51 11.85 1.36 31.66
CA ASN A 51 11.01 0.94 32.80
C ASN A 51 10.42 2.14 33.54
N GLY A 52 11.11 3.28 33.54
CA GLY A 52 10.62 4.52 34.13
C GLY A 52 9.38 5.07 33.41
N TYR A 53 9.31 4.95 32.07
CA TYR A 53 8.12 5.36 31.32
C TYR A 53 6.91 4.47 31.62
N ILE A 54 7.10 3.15 31.71
CA ILE A 54 6.04 2.20 32.11
C ILE A 54 5.53 2.53 33.52
N SER A 55 6.44 2.71 34.48
CA SER A 55 6.08 3.04 35.86
C SER A 55 5.27 4.33 35.98
N ARG A 56 5.60 5.36 35.18
CA ARG A 56 4.82 6.62 35.14
C ARG A 56 3.40 6.41 34.61
N ILE A 57 3.24 5.61 33.55
CA ILE A 57 1.91 5.29 33.01
C ILE A 57 1.09 4.53 34.06
N ASN A 58 1.68 3.52 34.69
CA ASN A 58 1.01 2.71 35.71
C ASN A 58 0.67 3.51 36.98
N ASP A 59 1.51 4.45 37.40
CA ASP A 59 1.23 5.35 38.54
C ASP A 59 0.04 6.28 38.24
N ILE A 60 -0.13 6.71 36.99
CA ILE A 60 -1.31 7.49 36.62
C ILE A 60 -2.54 6.59 36.57
N PHE A 61 -2.47 5.39 35.98
CA PHE A 61 -3.58 4.43 35.95
C PHE A 61 -4.02 3.92 37.33
N SER A 62 -3.14 3.96 38.34
CA SER A 62 -3.52 3.59 39.71
C SER A 62 -4.27 4.70 40.46
N LYS A 63 -4.20 5.94 39.97
CA LYS A 63 -4.84 7.12 40.55
C LYS A 63 -6.07 7.55 39.76
N LYS A 64 -5.97 7.51 38.43
CA LYS A 64 -6.98 7.96 37.46
C LYS A 64 -7.64 6.78 36.73
N ASP A 65 -8.90 6.94 36.35
CA ASP A 65 -9.65 5.93 35.58
C ASP A 65 -8.97 5.64 34.22
N PRO A 66 -8.43 4.41 34.01
CA PRO A 66 -7.79 4.05 32.75
C PRO A 66 -8.74 4.08 31.55
N ALA A 67 -10.02 3.72 31.72
CA ALA A 67 -10.99 3.70 30.62
C ALA A 67 -11.25 5.12 30.11
N GLN A 68 -11.36 6.09 31.02
CA GLN A 68 -11.46 7.51 30.69
C GLN A 68 -10.24 7.97 29.87
N ILE A 69 -9.02 7.71 30.35
CA ILE A 69 -7.80 8.13 29.66
C ILE A 69 -7.73 7.51 28.26
N ILE A 70 -7.89 6.20 28.15
CA ILE A 70 -7.79 5.49 26.87
C ILE A 70 -8.84 6.02 25.88
N SER A 71 -10.05 6.38 26.36
CA SER A 71 -11.10 6.95 25.51
C SER A 71 -10.72 8.33 24.93
N ILE A 72 -10.00 9.16 25.69
CA ILE A 72 -9.47 10.45 25.20
C ILE A 72 -8.44 10.22 24.09
N PHE A 73 -7.48 9.32 24.33
CA PHE A 73 -6.46 8.99 23.35
C PHE A 73 -7.08 8.40 22.08
N SER A 74 -8.05 7.48 22.21
CA SER A 74 -8.77 6.95 21.06
C SER A 74 -9.49 8.05 20.27
N ALA A 75 -10.28 8.89 20.95
CA ALA A 75 -11.08 9.93 20.32
C ALA A 75 -10.24 10.98 19.59
N TYR A 76 -9.05 11.31 20.08
CA TYR A 76 -8.22 12.36 19.49
C TYR A 76 -7.10 11.86 18.58
N ALA A 77 -6.66 10.60 18.72
CA ALA A 77 -5.65 10.01 17.85
C ALA A 77 -6.25 9.28 16.64
N SER A 78 -7.37 8.57 16.83
CA SER A 78 -7.92 7.67 15.79
C SER A 78 -9.01 8.31 14.93
N PHE A 79 -9.74 9.31 15.46
CA PHE A 79 -10.79 9.98 14.70
C PHE A 79 -10.23 11.15 13.89
N THR A 80 -10.68 11.27 12.65
CA THR A 80 -10.32 12.37 11.74
C THR A 80 -11.58 13.08 11.26
N THR A 81 -11.41 14.33 10.82
CA THR A 81 -12.55 15.12 10.32
C THR A 81 -12.86 14.75 8.88
N VAL A 82 -14.16 14.61 8.57
CA VAL A 82 -14.66 14.41 7.21
C VAL A 82 -15.28 15.71 6.71
N SER A 83 -14.92 16.11 5.49
CA SER A 83 -15.42 17.33 4.85
C SER A 83 -15.91 17.03 3.43
N ALA A 84 -16.48 18.04 2.76
CA ALA A 84 -16.90 17.90 1.36
C ALA A 84 -15.74 17.56 0.41
N THR A 85 -14.50 17.84 0.79
CA THR A 85 -13.31 17.55 -0.02
C THR A 85 -12.68 16.20 0.29
N GLY A 86 -13.16 15.48 1.31
CA GLY A 86 -12.61 14.19 1.74
C GLY A 86 -12.27 14.13 3.23
N VAL A 87 -11.62 13.02 3.61
CA VAL A 87 -11.12 12.76 4.96
C VAL A 87 -9.83 13.54 5.21
N SER A 88 -9.72 14.18 6.38
CA SER A 88 -8.51 14.87 6.83
C SER A 88 -7.37 13.89 7.08
N THR A 89 -6.15 14.27 6.66
CA THR A 89 -4.93 13.51 6.93
C THR A 89 -4.36 13.72 8.33
N LYS A 90 -4.94 14.64 9.12
CA LYS A 90 -4.49 14.96 10.47
C LYS A 90 -5.59 14.71 11.49
N SER A 91 -5.25 13.98 12.55
CA SER A 91 -6.01 13.85 13.80
C SER A 91 -5.68 15.03 14.75
N MET A 92 -6.38 15.10 15.87
CA MET A 92 -6.11 16.12 16.91
C MET A 92 -4.83 15.81 17.69
N MET A 93 -4.41 14.54 17.73
CA MET A 93 -3.15 14.08 18.31
C MET A 93 -2.32 13.34 17.24
N PRO A 94 -1.67 14.06 16.32
CA PRO A 94 -0.97 13.46 15.18
C PRO A 94 0.26 12.61 15.58
N ASP A 95 0.82 12.87 16.77
CA ASP A 95 1.98 12.13 17.30
C ASP A 95 1.58 10.84 18.03
N VAL A 96 0.28 10.57 18.16
CA VAL A 96 -0.26 9.34 18.73
C VAL A 96 -0.93 8.56 17.60
N GLN A 97 -0.69 7.26 17.58
CA GLN A 97 -1.18 6.34 16.57
C GLN A 97 -1.88 5.16 17.25
N GLN A 98 -2.60 4.35 16.49
CA GLN A 98 -3.36 3.21 17.02
C GLN A 98 -2.52 2.33 17.95
N HIS A 99 -1.30 1.97 17.56
CA HIS A 99 -0.42 1.11 18.35
C HIS A 99 -0.07 1.68 19.74
N HIS A 100 -0.06 3.00 19.90
CA HIS A 100 0.13 3.64 21.20
C HIS A 100 -1.10 3.41 22.10
N VAL A 101 -2.31 3.53 21.55
CA VAL A 101 -3.56 3.30 22.30
C VAL A 101 -3.70 1.81 22.66
N GLU A 102 -3.32 0.91 21.75
CA GLU A 102 -3.26 -0.54 22.03
C GLU A 102 -2.29 -0.88 23.17
N MET A 103 -1.14 -0.20 23.23
CA MET A 103 -0.17 -0.36 24.31
C MET A 103 -0.73 0.17 25.64
N LEU A 104 -1.37 1.34 25.65
CA LEU A 104 -2.05 1.87 26.84
C LEU A 104 -3.12 0.90 27.36
N GLN A 105 -3.92 0.32 26.45
CA GLN A 105 -4.91 -0.68 26.80
C GLN A 105 -4.26 -1.93 27.41
N ALA A 106 -3.22 -2.48 26.79
CA ALA A 106 -2.52 -3.66 27.31
C ALA A 106 -1.90 -3.41 28.69
N LEU A 107 -1.29 -2.22 28.91
CA LEU A 107 -0.76 -1.82 30.20
C LEU A 107 -1.88 -1.70 31.26
N SER A 108 -3.04 -1.13 30.91
CA SER A 108 -4.19 -1.07 31.84
C SER A 108 -4.70 -2.46 32.23
N LEU A 109 -4.71 -3.41 31.28
CA LEU A 109 -5.12 -4.81 31.50
C LEU A 109 -4.09 -5.61 32.31
N ALA A 110 -2.86 -5.11 32.45
CA ALA A 110 -1.86 -5.67 33.37
C ALA A 110 -2.10 -5.25 34.83
N ILE A 111 -2.99 -4.28 35.07
CA ILE A 111 -3.36 -3.81 36.41
C ILE A 111 -4.72 -4.43 36.78
N PRO A 112 -4.84 -5.11 37.95
CA PRO A 112 -6.12 -5.61 38.45
C PRO A 112 -7.16 -4.49 38.61
N ALA A 113 -8.44 -4.81 38.45
CA ALA A 113 -9.54 -3.85 38.51
C ALA A 113 -9.55 -3.05 39.82
N GLU A 114 -9.23 -3.69 40.94
CA GLU A 114 -9.24 -3.09 42.27
C GLU A 114 -8.13 -2.05 42.48
N ARG A 115 -7.14 -2.03 41.58
CA ARG A 115 -6.03 -1.08 41.58
C ARG A 115 -6.16 -0.01 40.51
N TRP A 116 -7.25 -0.02 39.74
CA TRP A 116 -7.54 1.10 38.85
C TRP A 116 -7.94 2.31 39.68
N GLY A 117 -7.42 3.46 39.28
CA GLY A 117 -7.83 4.72 39.85
C GLY A 117 -9.30 5.02 39.58
N LEU A 118 -9.91 5.78 40.49
CA LEU A 118 -11.30 6.23 40.35
C LEU A 118 -11.41 7.73 40.07
N ASP A 119 -10.30 8.48 40.20
CA ASP A 119 -10.31 9.91 39.94
C ASP A 119 -10.38 10.18 38.43
N LEU A 120 -10.94 11.34 38.10
CA LEU A 120 -10.91 11.84 36.74
C LEU A 120 -9.52 12.33 36.37
N ALA A 121 -9.07 11.99 35.16
CA ALA A 121 -7.86 12.50 34.56
C ALA A 121 -8.02 13.99 34.22
N ILE A 122 -7.02 14.79 34.60
CA ILE A 122 -6.92 16.18 34.17
C ILE A 122 -6.01 16.28 32.93
N PRO A 123 -6.04 17.40 32.19
CA PRO A 123 -5.26 17.55 30.97
C PRO A 123 -3.75 17.33 31.16
N GLN A 124 -3.19 17.66 32.32
CA GLN A 124 -1.79 17.39 32.64
C GLN A 124 -1.49 15.87 32.71
N ASP A 125 -2.42 15.06 33.20
CA ASP A 125 -2.27 13.60 33.24
C ASP A 125 -2.24 13.02 31.83
N VAL A 126 -3.14 13.50 30.97
CA VAL A 126 -3.21 13.12 29.54
C VAL A 126 -1.91 13.49 28.83
N GLN A 127 -1.38 14.70 29.06
CA GLN A 127 -0.09 15.11 28.48
C GLN A 127 1.07 14.23 28.98
N ASN A 128 1.12 13.95 30.28
CA ASN A 128 2.15 13.10 30.88
C ASN A 128 2.12 11.67 30.30
N ILE A 129 0.93 11.11 30.07
CA ILE A 129 0.79 9.81 29.41
C ILE A 129 1.22 9.89 27.95
N SER A 130 0.85 10.95 27.22
CA SER A 130 1.22 11.15 25.82
C SER A 130 2.76 11.22 25.66
N ASP A 131 3.44 11.95 26.54
CA ASP A 131 4.89 12.06 26.52
C ASP A 131 5.56 10.73 26.88
N SER A 132 5.03 10.03 27.88
CA SER A 132 5.55 8.72 28.32
C SER A 132 5.36 7.64 27.26
N ILE A 133 4.19 7.53 26.62
CA ILE A 133 3.90 6.46 25.66
C ILE A 133 4.70 6.61 24.37
N ARG A 134 4.94 7.84 23.92
CA ARG A 134 5.81 8.14 22.78
C ARG A 134 7.26 7.76 23.07
N LYS A 135 7.80 8.27 24.19
CA LYS A 135 9.17 7.96 24.60
C LYS A 135 9.37 6.47 24.89
N LEU A 136 8.35 5.79 25.40
CA LEU A 136 8.39 4.35 25.62
C LEU A 136 8.54 3.59 24.28
N THR A 137 7.80 4.00 23.25
CA THR A 137 7.84 3.42 21.90
C THR A 137 9.18 3.69 21.22
N GLU A 138 9.69 4.92 21.31
CA GLU A 138 11.03 5.30 20.84
C GLU A 138 12.12 4.49 21.55
N ALA A 139 12.05 4.39 22.89
CA ALA A 139 13.00 3.63 23.69
C ALA A 139 13.02 2.15 23.31
N PHE A 140 11.85 1.54 23.02
CA PHE A 140 11.76 0.16 22.55
C PHE A 140 12.51 -0.07 21.23
N ALA A 141 12.48 0.89 20.30
CA ALA A 141 13.24 0.84 19.06
C ALA A 141 14.75 1.02 19.34
N TYR A 142 15.13 2.04 20.12
CA TYR A 142 16.54 2.34 20.39
C TYR A 142 17.28 1.24 21.14
N ARG A 143 16.63 0.57 22.10
CA ARG A 143 17.20 -0.56 22.85
C ARG A 143 17.75 -1.67 21.95
N ARG A 144 17.15 -1.86 20.77
CA ARG A 144 17.55 -2.91 19.82
C ARG A 144 18.82 -2.55 19.03
N HIS A 145 19.20 -1.27 18.96
CA HIS A 145 20.47 -0.84 18.38
C HIS A 145 21.70 -1.16 19.26
N LEU A 146 21.50 -1.52 20.54
CA LEU A 146 22.60 -2.00 21.40
C LEU A 146 23.02 -3.44 21.09
N VAL A 147 22.19 -4.21 20.37
CA VAL A 147 22.48 -5.62 20.01
C VAL A 147 23.56 -5.72 18.91
N THR A 148 23.86 -4.60 18.23
CA THR A 148 24.85 -4.51 17.14
C THR A 148 26.33 -4.42 17.59
N GLU A 149 26.65 -4.81 18.82
CA GLU A 149 28.01 -4.76 19.36
C GLU A 149 28.83 -6.01 18.99
N GLY A 150 29.54 -5.93 17.86
CA GLY A 150 30.51 -6.93 17.44
C GLY A 150 31.10 -6.63 16.05
N LYS A 151 32.16 -7.36 15.66
CA LYS A 151 32.59 -7.45 14.25
C LYS A 151 31.58 -8.33 13.50
N ILE A 152 30.40 -7.78 13.22
CA ILE A 152 29.41 -8.44 12.38
C ILE A 152 29.75 -8.23 10.90
N THR A 153 29.59 -9.30 10.13
CA THR A 153 29.72 -9.31 8.67
C THR A 153 28.68 -8.38 8.04
N GLN A 154 28.90 -8.03 6.77
CA GLN A 154 27.95 -7.21 6.03
C GLN A 154 26.57 -7.92 5.91
N SER A 155 26.57 -9.22 5.62
CA SER A 155 25.34 -10.02 5.56
C SER A 155 24.54 -10.01 6.88
N GLU A 156 25.22 -10.14 8.03
CA GLU A 156 24.57 -10.04 9.34
C GLU A 156 23.95 -8.66 9.60
N LYS A 157 24.55 -7.57 9.12
CA LYS A 157 23.94 -6.24 9.21
C LYS A 157 22.65 -6.14 8.40
N VAL A 158 22.63 -6.72 7.20
CA VAL A 158 21.44 -6.73 6.35
C VAL A 158 20.33 -7.57 6.98
N VAL A 159 20.65 -8.74 7.54
CA VAL A 159 19.70 -9.55 8.31
C VAL A 159 19.07 -8.74 9.46
N LEU A 160 19.89 -8.03 10.24
CA LEU A 160 19.39 -7.18 11.33
C LEU A 160 18.51 -6.03 10.80
N SER A 161 18.87 -5.43 9.67
CA SER A 161 18.07 -4.41 8.98
C SER A 161 16.70 -4.95 8.57
N LEU A 162 16.65 -6.12 7.90
CA LEU A 162 15.41 -6.77 7.46
C LEU A 162 14.51 -7.15 8.65
N GLN A 163 15.09 -7.65 9.74
CA GLN A 163 14.35 -7.92 10.97
C GLN A 163 13.74 -6.65 11.56
N GLU A 164 14.48 -5.55 11.58
CA GLU A 164 14.00 -4.29 12.15
C GLU A 164 12.90 -3.68 11.27
N LYS A 165 13.02 -3.74 9.93
CA LYS A 165 11.94 -3.38 9.01
C LYS A 165 10.64 -4.14 9.35
N LEU A 166 10.72 -5.45 9.51
CA LEU A 166 9.56 -6.28 9.84
C LEU A 166 8.96 -5.99 11.22
N ARG A 167 9.80 -5.75 12.23
CA ARG A 167 9.34 -5.41 13.59
C ARG A 167 8.67 -4.04 13.62
N LEU A 168 9.24 -3.03 12.96
CA LEU A 168 8.64 -1.69 12.84
C LEU A 168 7.30 -1.75 12.13
N HIS A 169 7.22 -2.54 11.05
CA HIS A 169 5.97 -2.80 10.34
C HIS A 169 4.94 -3.44 11.27
N THR A 170 5.29 -4.52 11.97
CA THR A 170 4.41 -5.20 12.95
C THR A 170 3.96 -4.25 14.07
N GLN A 171 4.86 -3.39 14.55
CA GLN A 171 4.58 -2.48 15.64
C GLN A 171 3.64 -1.34 15.22
N SER A 172 3.77 -0.80 14.01
CA SER A 172 3.17 0.48 13.64
C SER A 172 2.10 0.39 12.55
N VAL A 173 2.19 -0.59 11.65
CA VAL A 173 1.24 -0.80 10.55
C VAL A 173 0.11 -1.71 11.04
N ARG A 174 -1.14 -1.33 10.75
CA ARG A 174 -2.35 -2.03 11.24
C ARG A 174 -3.32 -2.44 10.15
N ASN A 175 -3.42 -1.65 9.10
CA ASN A 175 -4.36 -1.91 8.03
C ASN A 175 -3.60 -2.54 6.87
N TRP A 176 -4.04 -3.73 6.47
CA TRP A 176 -3.53 -4.49 5.32
C TRP A 176 -4.35 -4.20 4.05
N GLY A 177 -5.20 -3.16 4.09
CA GLY A 177 -6.08 -2.71 3.03
C GLY A 177 -7.04 -1.63 3.53
N TYR A 178 -7.77 -0.99 2.62
CA TYR A 178 -8.81 -0.02 2.97
C TYR A 178 -10.02 -0.70 3.61
N PHE A 179 -10.73 0.01 4.51
CA PHE A 179 -11.69 -0.59 5.42
C PHE A 179 -12.79 -1.38 4.69
N SER A 180 -13.40 -0.80 3.65
CA SER A 180 -14.44 -1.50 2.88
C SER A 180 -13.92 -2.78 2.19
N ASN A 181 -12.69 -2.75 1.67
CA ASN A 181 -12.03 -3.91 1.09
C ASN A 181 -11.75 -4.96 2.17
N VAL A 182 -11.21 -4.57 3.33
CA VAL A 182 -10.93 -5.46 4.46
C VAL A 182 -12.21 -6.17 4.95
N VAL A 183 -13.31 -5.44 5.09
CA VAL A 183 -14.62 -6.01 5.46
C VAL A 183 -15.10 -7.01 4.41
N THR A 184 -15.04 -6.65 3.12
CA THR A 184 -15.47 -7.53 2.03
C THR A 184 -14.64 -8.80 1.96
N ILE A 185 -13.32 -8.65 1.95
CA ILE A 185 -12.36 -9.76 1.91
C ILE A 185 -12.57 -10.68 3.11
N SER A 186 -12.71 -10.13 4.31
CA SER A 186 -12.90 -10.93 5.53
C SER A 186 -14.20 -11.73 5.50
N ASN A 187 -15.30 -11.11 5.05
CA ASN A 187 -16.59 -11.79 4.95
C ASN A 187 -16.53 -12.95 3.96
N ASP A 188 -16.01 -12.73 2.76
CA ASP A 188 -15.96 -13.76 1.73
C ASP A 188 -14.97 -14.88 2.07
N LEU A 189 -13.83 -14.54 2.67
CA LEU A 189 -12.81 -15.48 3.10
C LEU A 189 -13.28 -16.43 4.20
N TYR A 190 -14.04 -15.92 5.18
CA TYR A 190 -14.36 -16.65 6.40
C TYR A 190 -15.77 -17.24 6.47
N ARG A 191 -16.69 -16.82 5.58
CA ARG A 191 -18.03 -17.42 5.46
C ARG A 191 -18.01 -18.96 5.37
N PRO A 192 -17.07 -19.62 4.67
CA PRO A 192 -17.01 -21.09 4.66
C PRO A 192 -16.80 -21.76 6.03
N LEU A 193 -16.38 -21.02 7.06
CA LEU A 193 -16.20 -21.52 8.42
C LEU A 193 -17.45 -21.40 9.29
N ASP A 194 -18.53 -20.77 8.80
CA ASP A 194 -19.71 -20.41 9.58
C ASP A 194 -20.30 -21.59 10.35
N GLU A 195 -20.54 -22.72 9.68
CA GLU A 195 -21.13 -23.91 10.31
C GLU A 195 -20.24 -24.49 11.42
N ILE A 196 -18.92 -24.56 11.18
CA ILE A 196 -17.96 -25.13 12.15
C ILE A 196 -17.86 -24.23 13.38
N LEU A 197 -17.72 -22.91 13.18
CA LEU A 197 -17.62 -21.96 14.28
C LEU A 197 -18.93 -21.85 15.05
N LYS A 198 -20.08 -21.85 14.36
CA LYS A 198 -21.40 -21.78 14.99
C LYS A 198 -21.67 -22.98 15.89
N LYS A 199 -21.28 -24.18 15.45
CA LYS A 199 -21.40 -25.40 16.25
C LYS A 199 -20.57 -25.37 17.55
N TYR A 200 -19.38 -24.77 17.53
CA TYR A 200 -18.46 -24.76 18.67
C TYR A 200 -18.64 -23.55 19.59
N HIS A 201 -18.67 -22.34 19.02
CA HIS A 201 -18.70 -21.07 19.76
C HIS A 201 -20.13 -20.56 19.99
N GLY A 202 -21.13 -21.10 19.28
CA GLY A 202 -22.51 -20.60 19.29
C GLY A 202 -22.77 -19.40 18.38
N PHE A 203 -21.78 -19.02 17.55
CA PHE A 203 -21.88 -17.97 16.54
C PHE A 203 -20.96 -18.27 15.36
N SER A 204 -21.33 -17.77 14.18
CA SER A 204 -20.62 -17.90 12.91
C SER A 204 -19.56 -16.81 12.69
N ALA A 205 -18.68 -16.97 11.68
CA ALA A 205 -17.74 -15.91 11.31
C ALA A 205 -18.50 -14.70 10.75
N THR A 206 -19.54 -14.93 9.96
CA THR A 206 -20.41 -13.87 9.43
C THR A 206 -21.08 -13.07 10.55
N GLU A 207 -21.63 -13.72 11.59
CA GLU A 207 -22.20 -13.02 12.76
C GLU A 207 -21.13 -12.22 13.52
N LEU A 208 -19.92 -12.76 13.71
CA LEU A 208 -18.78 -12.06 14.33
C LEU A 208 -18.42 -10.77 13.58
N LEU A 209 -18.26 -10.85 12.26
CA LEU A 209 -17.89 -9.70 11.43
C LEU A 209 -19.01 -8.66 11.36
N ALA A 210 -20.27 -9.09 11.31
CA ALA A 210 -21.43 -8.19 11.36
C ALA A 210 -21.52 -7.44 12.71
N VAL A 211 -21.33 -8.15 13.84
CA VAL A 211 -21.27 -7.54 15.18
C VAL A 211 -20.12 -6.54 15.28
N SER A 212 -18.95 -6.89 14.74
CA SER A 212 -17.75 -6.04 14.77
C SER A 212 -17.91 -4.77 13.94
N ASN A 213 -18.51 -4.88 12.74
CA ASN A 213 -18.84 -3.71 11.93
C ASN A 213 -19.90 -2.83 12.61
N SER A 214 -20.94 -3.44 13.18
CA SER A 214 -21.97 -2.70 13.93
C SER A 214 -21.43 -2.00 15.17
N LEU A 215 -20.44 -2.60 15.84
CA LEU A 215 -19.76 -2.00 16.99
C LEU A 215 -18.98 -0.74 16.58
N LEU A 216 -18.23 -0.83 15.48
CA LEU A 216 -17.54 0.32 14.90
C LEU A 216 -18.52 1.44 14.56
N GLU A 217 -19.54 1.17 13.76
CA GLU A 217 -20.51 2.18 13.32
C GLU A 217 -21.26 2.83 14.50
N LEU A 218 -21.58 2.07 15.55
CA LEU A 218 -22.24 2.58 16.75
C LEU A 218 -21.33 3.55 17.51
N ILE A 219 -20.08 3.16 17.78
CA ILE A 219 -19.13 3.99 18.52
C ILE A 219 -18.74 5.22 17.70
N GLU A 220 -18.49 5.04 16.39
CA GLU A 220 -18.21 6.14 15.48
C GLU A 220 -19.36 7.15 15.44
N GLY A 221 -20.61 6.68 15.39
CA GLY A 221 -21.80 7.51 15.45
C GLY A 221 -21.85 8.33 16.75
N ARG A 222 -21.71 7.68 17.90
CA ARG A 222 -21.75 8.33 19.23
C ARG A 222 -20.67 9.42 19.37
N VAL A 223 -19.42 9.12 18.98
CA VAL A 223 -18.30 10.07 19.04
C VAL A 223 -18.45 11.19 18.01
N SER A 224 -18.90 10.88 16.80
CA SER A 224 -19.16 11.87 15.75
C SER A 224 -20.24 12.86 16.15
N ASP A 225 -21.32 12.39 16.77
CA ASP A 225 -22.42 13.26 17.22
C ASP A 225 -21.97 14.18 18.36
N ARG A 226 -21.10 13.69 19.25
CA ARG A 226 -20.40 14.54 20.23
C ARG A 226 -19.61 15.66 19.55
N PHE A 227 -18.78 15.34 18.55
CA PHE A 227 -18.00 16.37 17.84
C PHE A 227 -18.87 17.36 17.08
N LYS A 228 -19.97 16.92 16.45
CA LYS A 228 -20.95 17.81 15.81
C LYS A 228 -21.59 18.76 16.82
N LEU A 229 -21.92 18.26 18.01
CA LEU A 229 -22.46 19.05 19.11
C LEU A 229 -21.45 20.11 19.58
N LEU A 230 -20.24 19.71 19.91
CA LEU A 230 -19.18 20.63 20.35
C LEU A 230 -18.86 21.68 19.28
N LYS A 231 -18.84 21.28 17.99
CA LYS A 231 -18.68 22.22 16.88
C LYS A 231 -19.78 23.27 16.82
N ARG A 232 -21.03 22.95 17.17
CA ARG A 232 -22.12 23.94 17.27
C ARG A 232 -21.92 24.88 18.45
N VAL A 233 -21.54 24.34 19.61
CA VAL A 233 -21.28 25.11 20.84
C VAL A 233 -20.09 26.08 20.63
N PHE A 234 -19.00 25.62 20.03
CA PHE A 234 -17.77 26.40 19.80
C PHE A 234 -17.90 27.47 18.69
N ARG A 235 -19.07 27.60 18.04
CA ARG A 235 -19.37 28.74 17.16
C ARG A 235 -19.74 30.01 17.93
N GLU A 236 -20.09 29.89 19.21
CA GLU A 236 -20.39 31.06 20.04
C GLU A 236 -19.16 31.97 20.17
N HIS A 237 -19.40 33.29 20.23
CA HIS A 237 -18.34 34.29 20.20
C HIS A 237 -18.03 34.92 21.57
N THR A 238 -18.80 34.61 22.62
CA THR A 238 -18.56 35.13 23.97
C THR A 238 -18.53 34.01 25.02
N PRO A 239 -17.70 34.12 26.08
CA PRO A 239 -17.59 33.08 27.11
C PRO A 239 -18.94 32.70 27.74
N ILE A 240 -19.77 33.70 28.07
CA ILE A 240 -21.09 33.47 28.70
C ILE A 240 -22.02 32.72 27.75
N LYS A 241 -22.13 33.16 26.47
CA LYS A 241 -22.98 32.48 25.49
C LYS A 241 -22.49 31.05 25.23
N LEU A 242 -21.18 30.86 25.18
CA LEU A 242 -20.55 29.56 25.02
C LEU A 242 -20.96 28.58 26.13
N VAL A 243 -20.82 28.98 27.40
CA VAL A 243 -21.21 28.15 28.57
C VAL A 243 -22.71 27.87 28.57
N LYS A 244 -23.55 28.88 28.31
CA LYS A 244 -25.01 28.69 28.22
C LYS A 244 -25.41 27.75 27.08
N SER A 245 -24.79 27.89 25.92
CA SER A 245 -25.02 27.04 24.74
C SER A 245 -24.61 25.59 25.03
N TYR A 246 -23.49 25.40 25.74
CA TYR A 246 -23.06 24.08 26.20
C TYR A 246 -24.08 23.43 27.13
N HIS A 247 -24.50 24.11 28.21
CA HIS A 247 -25.50 23.61 29.15
C HIS A 247 -26.85 23.31 28.50
N LYS A 248 -27.26 24.11 27.50
CA LYS A 248 -28.50 23.91 26.76
C LYS A 248 -28.45 22.70 25.82
N THR A 249 -27.27 22.42 25.24
CA THR A 249 -27.16 21.47 24.13
C THR A 249 -26.60 20.11 24.57
N PHE A 250 -25.68 20.09 25.54
CA PHE A 250 -25.01 18.87 25.96
C PHE A 250 -25.94 18.00 26.81
N PRO A 251 -26.07 16.68 26.51
CA PRO A 251 -26.96 15.80 27.25
C PRO A 251 -26.63 15.75 28.75
N ASN A 252 -27.68 15.62 29.58
CA ASN A 252 -27.59 15.51 31.04
C ASN A 252 -27.07 16.76 31.79
N LEU A 253 -27.04 17.92 31.13
CA LEU A 253 -26.83 19.20 31.81
C LEU A 253 -28.15 19.95 31.97
N SER A 254 -28.36 20.55 33.14
CA SER A 254 -29.44 21.50 33.37
C SER A 254 -29.06 22.88 32.85
N GLU A 255 -30.06 23.70 32.49
CA GLU A 255 -29.83 25.10 32.15
C GLU A 255 -29.08 25.83 33.28
N ILE A 256 -28.13 26.68 32.89
CA ILE A 256 -27.32 27.50 33.81
C ILE A 256 -27.88 28.92 33.84
N SER A 257 -27.98 29.52 35.04
CA SER A 257 -28.38 30.91 35.19
C SER A 257 -27.29 31.87 34.71
N ASP A 258 -27.67 33.09 34.33
CA ASP A 258 -26.72 34.13 33.90
C ASP A 258 -25.68 34.46 34.97
N GLU A 259 -26.08 34.45 36.24
CA GLU A 259 -25.20 34.70 37.38
C GLU A 259 -24.11 33.62 37.50
N LYS A 260 -24.50 32.34 37.48
CA LYS A 260 -23.57 31.21 37.55
C LYS A 260 -22.66 31.13 36.33
N ALA A 261 -23.19 31.45 35.15
CA ALA A 261 -22.39 31.51 33.93
C ALA A 261 -21.35 32.64 33.99
N ARG A 262 -21.71 33.81 34.55
CA ARG A 262 -20.77 34.93 34.78
C ARG A 262 -19.71 34.58 35.81
N GLU A 263 -20.11 33.94 36.90
CA GLU A 263 -19.20 33.48 37.95
C GLU A 263 -18.14 32.52 37.38
N PHE A 264 -18.57 31.49 36.64
CA PHE A 264 -17.68 30.50 36.03
C PHE A 264 -16.61 31.09 35.10
N VAL A 265 -16.96 32.13 34.33
CA VAL A 265 -16.06 32.76 33.34
C VAL A 265 -15.27 33.94 33.89
N SER A 266 -15.55 34.40 35.11
CA SER A 266 -15.06 35.68 35.66
C SER A 266 -13.53 35.78 35.76
N ASP A 267 -12.88 34.64 35.95
CA ASP A 267 -11.44 34.46 36.15
C ASP A 267 -10.76 33.74 34.97
N LYS A 268 -11.46 33.51 33.85
CA LYS A 268 -10.98 32.68 32.73
C LYS A 268 -11.01 33.44 31.42
N SER A 269 -9.94 33.29 30.64
CA SER A 269 -9.91 33.66 29.24
C SER A 269 -10.91 32.82 28.43
N PHE A 270 -11.25 33.32 27.24
CA PHE A 270 -12.18 32.60 26.37
C PHE A 270 -11.66 31.21 25.94
N GLU A 271 -10.34 31.07 25.75
CA GLU A 271 -9.72 29.79 25.43
C GLU A 271 -9.74 28.83 26.63
N GLU A 272 -9.50 29.31 27.86
CA GLU A 272 -9.64 28.48 29.07
C GLU A 272 -11.06 27.97 29.24
N VAL A 273 -12.08 28.80 28.95
CA VAL A 273 -13.49 28.37 28.97
C VAL A 273 -13.77 27.26 27.95
N LYS A 274 -13.26 27.37 26.71
CA LYS A 274 -13.37 26.30 25.71
C LYS A 274 -12.71 25.01 26.20
N PHE A 275 -11.54 25.13 26.82
CA PHE A 275 -10.79 24.00 27.33
C PHE A 275 -11.50 23.30 28.48
N CYS A 276 -12.11 24.05 29.41
CA CYS A 276 -12.95 23.49 30.46
C CYS A 276 -14.16 22.75 29.90
N ILE A 277 -14.85 23.32 28.90
CA ILE A 277 -15.99 22.66 28.23
C ILE A 277 -15.53 21.37 27.55
N LEU A 278 -14.40 21.40 26.83
CA LEU A 278 -13.85 20.23 26.18
C LEU A 278 -13.51 19.14 27.19
N SER A 279 -12.80 19.51 28.26
CA SER A 279 -12.40 18.60 29.35
C SER A 279 -13.61 17.99 30.06
N HIS A 280 -14.67 18.76 30.31
CA HIS A 280 -15.91 18.24 30.86
C HIS A 280 -16.61 17.29 29.88
N ALA A 281 -16.65 17.63 28.59
CA ALA A 281 -17.24 16.77 27.56
C ALA A 281 -16.44 15.46 27.35
N ASP A 282 -15.15 15.44 27.67
CA ASP A 282 -14.28 14.25 27.61
C ASP A 282 -14.60 13.22 28.69
N LEU A 283 -15.19 13.64 29.82
CA LEU A 283 -15.62 12.73 30.90
C LEU A 283 -16.61 11.65 30.43
N PHE A 284 -17.31 11.88 29.32
CA PHE A 284 -18.34 10.99 28.80
C PHE A 284 -17.84 10.05 27.70
N LEU A 285 -16.59 10.20 27.24
CA LEU A 285 -16.06 9.41 26.13
C LEU A 285 -16.00 7.91 26.47
N SER A 286 -15.60 7.55 27.70
CA SER A 286 -15.57 6.15 28.15
C SER A 286 -16.95 5.51 28.02
N LYS A 287 -17.99 6.19 28.51
CA LYS A 287 -19.39 5.73 28.37
C LYS A 287 -19.84 5.62 26.90
N MET A 288 -19.41 6.54 26.03
CA MET A 288 -19.76 6.47 24.60
C MET A 288 -19.15 5.24 23.91
N MET A 289 -17.97 4.82 24.36
CA MET A 289 -17.21 3.66 23.86
C MET A 289 -17.55 2.35 24.62
N THR A 290 -18.48 2.38 25.57
CA THR A 290 -18.98 1.20 26.28
C THR A 290 -20.33 0.78 25.70
N VAL A 291 -20.51 -0.51 25.46
CA VAL A 291 -21.71 -1.09 24.86
C VAL A 291 -22.21 -2.30 25.65
N SER A 292 -23.52 -2.51 25.61
CA SER A 292 -24.14 -3.77 26.02
C SER A 292 -24.31 -4.70 24.81
N ALA A 293 -24.51 -6.00 25.02
CA ALA A 293 -24.91 -6.91 23.94
C ALA A 293 -26.26 -6.51 23.30
N GLY A 294 -27.17 -5.95 24.11
CA GLY A 294 -28.47 -5.49 23.66
C GLY A 294 -28.38 -4.33 22.66
N ASP A 295 -27.44 -3.40 22.87
CA ASP A 295 -27.20 -2.25 22.00
C ASP A 295 -26.94 -2.70 20.54
N ILE A 296 -26.17 -3.78 20.38
CA ILE A 296 -25.80 -4.32 19.07
C ILE A 296 -26.88 -5.25 18.53
N SER A 297 -27.42 -6.16 19.36
CA SER A 297 -28.45 -7.12 18.96
C SER A 297 -29.67 -6.42 18.34
N GLN A 298 -30.15 -5.35 18.95
CA GLN A 298 -31.29 -4.57 18.44
C GLN A 298 -31.01 -3.90 17.09
N ARG A 299 -29.74 -3.54 16.83
CA ARG A 299 -29.34 -2.80 15.63
C ARG A 299 -29.26 -3.68 14.38
N ILE A 300 -28.77 -4.92 14.52
CA ILE A 300 -28.52 -5.82 13.37
C ILE A 300 -29.40 -7.07 13.36
N GLY A 301 -30.27 -7.27 14.35
CA GLY A 301 -31.18 -8.42 14.42
C GLY A 301 -30.51 -9.76 14.72
N VAL A 302 -29.24 -9.75 15.15
CA VAL A 302 -28.53 -10.95 15.62
C VAL A 302 -29.01 -11.29 17.03
N ASN A 303 -29.14 -12.58 17.34
CA ASN A 303 -29.57 -13.06 18.65
C ASN A 303 -28.68 -12.51 19.77
N ASN A 304 -29.28 -11.97 20.84
CA ASN A 304 -28.55 -11.32 21.93
C ASN A 304 -27.52 -12.24 22.63
N ASP A 305 -27.80 -13.54 22.76
CA ASP A 305 -26.86 -14.52 23.32
C ASP A 305 -25.64 -14.72 22.40
N ALA A 306 -25.86 -14.76 21.08
CA ALA A 306 -24.76 -14.82 20.10
C ALA A 306 -23.90 -13.55 20.15
N VAL A 307 -24.51 -12.36 20.22
CA VAL A 307 -23.79 -11.09 20.39
C VAL A 307 -22.97 -11.08 21.68
N LEU A 308 -23.56 -11.50 22.80
CA LEU A 308 -22.87 -11.58 24.09
C LEU A 308 -21.64 -12.49 24.01
N LYS A 309 -21.77 -13.68 23.40
CA LYS A 309 -20.66 -14.62 23.20
C LYS A 309 -19.57 -14.04 22.30
N ILE A 310 -19.95 -13.31 21.25
CA ILE A 310 -19.00 -12.61 20.37
C ILE A 310 -18.21 -11.56 21.16
N LEU A 311 -18.90 -10.63 21.83
CA LEU A 311 -18.24 -9.55 22.59
C LEU A 311 -17.37 -10.12 23.71
N ALA A 312 -17.85 -11.17 24.41
CA ALA A 312 -17.08 -11.88 25.41
C ALA A 312 -15.80 -12.51 24.83
N SER A 313 -15.90 -13.17 23.67
CA SER A 313 -14.73 -13.76 22.99
C SER A 313 -13.68 -12.73 22.58
N LEU A 314 -14.11 -11.48 22.33
CA LEU A 314 -13.24 -10.36 21.96
C LEU A 314 -12.77 -9.54 23.16
N SER A 315 -13.05 -9.97 24.39
CA SER A 315 -12.79 -9.19 25.59
C SER A 315 -11.75 -9.80 26.53
N LEU A 316 -11.01 -8.94 27.23
CA LEU A 316 -10.18 -9.28 28.38
C LEU A 316 -10.71 -8.56 29.62
N SER A 317 -10.56 -9.18 30.79
CA SER A 317 -10.87 -8.52 32.07
C SER A 317 -9.65 -7.76 32.60
N PRO A 318 -9.81 -6.65 33.35
CA PRO A 318 -8.69 -6.01 34.02
C PRO A 318 -7.90 -7.02 34.89
N GLY A 319 -6.56 -6.94 34.84
CA GLY A 319 -5.66 -7.90 35.47
C GLY A 319 -5.36 -9.17 34.66
N ALA A 320 -6.04 -9.41 33.53
CA ALA A 320 -5.78 -10.59 32.69
C ALA A 320 -4.32 -10.67 32.18
N LEU A 321 -3.61 -9.54 32.12
CA LEU A 321 -2.23 -9.46 31.66
C LEU A 321 -1.22 -9.23 32.79
N ALA A 322 -1.61 -9.35 34.06
CA ALA A 322 -0.77 -9.01 35.22
C ALA A 322 0.55 -9.80 35.31
N ASN A 323 0.56 -11.04 34.79
CA ASN A 323 1.74 -11.90 34.76
C ASN A 323 2.55 -11.78 33.46
N GLY A 324 2.13 -10.93 32.51
CA GLY A 324 2.80 -10.72 31.24
C GLY A 324 3.99 -9.77 31.37
N ASN A 325 5.00 -9.95 30.52
CA ASN A 325 6.07 -8.97 30.35
C ASN A 325 5.58 -7.84 29.42
N PRO A 326 5.48 -6.58 29.87
CA PRO A 326 5.05 -5.46 29.03
C PRO A 326 5.89 -5.26 27.77
N GLU A 327 7.16 -5.65 27.80
CA GLU A 327 8.04 -5.58 26.62
C GLU A 327 7.55 -6.48 25.48
N HIS A 328 6.84 -7.56 25.78
CA HIS A 328 6.29 -8.43 24.73
C HIS A 328 5.08 -7.80 24.03
N PHE A 329 4.41 -6.81 24.63
CA PHE A 329 3.20 -6.21 24.06
C PHE A 329 3.48 -5.39 22.80
N PHE A 330 4.73 -4.99 22.53
CA PHE A 330 5.06 -4.24 21.31
C PHE A 330 4.94 -5.07 20.04
N LEU A 331 5.19 -6.38 20.12
CA LEU A 331 5.24 -7.29 18.96
C LEU A 331 4.34 -8.53 19.13
N SER A 332 3.65 -8.65 20.26
CA SER A 332 2.70 -9.73 20.56
C SER A 332 1.65 -9.25 21.54
N ASN A 333 0.94 -8.17 21.19
CA ASN A 333 -0.07 -7.59 22.06
C ASN A 333 -1.31 -8.51 22.16
N PRO A 334 -1.71 -8.98 23.35
CA PRO A 334 -2.90 -9.83 23.50
C PRO A 334 -4.20 -9.16 23.02
N ILE A 335 -4.27 -7.82 23.05
CA ILE A 335 -5.44 -7.07 22.59
C ILE A 335 -5.70 -7.25 21.09
N TRP A 336 -4.70 -7.64 20.29
CA TRP A 336 -4.88 -7.94 18.86
C TRP A 336 -5.86 -9.10 18.62
N SER A 337 -6.04 -9.99 19.60
CA SER A 337 -7.04 -11.06 19.54
C SER A 337 -8.32 -10.75 20.33
N ALA A 338 -8.24 -9.81 21.27
CA ALA A 338 -9.32 -9.44 22.19
C ALA A 338 -9.25 -7.95 22.52
N PRO A 339 -9.69 -7.07 21.60
CA PRO A 339 -9.52 -5.63 21.71
C PRO A 339 -10.53 -4.95 22.66
N LEU A 340 -11.42 -5.69 23.31
CA LEU A 340 -12.40 -5.15 24.26
C LEU A 340 -11.94 -5.35 25.70
N ILE A 341 -12.39 -4.49 26.60
CA ILE A 341 -12.30 -4.70 28.06
C ILE A 341 -13.69 -5.04 28.60
N ARG A 342 -13.78 -6.12 29.36
CA ARG A 342 -15.01 -6.49 30.06
C ARG A 342 -15.20 -5.63 31.31
N MET A 343 -16.32 -4.92 31.37
CA MET A 343 -16.70 -4.01 32.47
C MET A 343 -18.02 -4.49 33.08
N GLY A 344 -17.97 -5.58 33.86
CA GLY A 344 -19.16 -6.26 34.37
C GLY A 344 -19.95 -6.95 33.24
N GLU A 345 -21.17 -6.49 33.00
CA GLU A 345 -22.06 -6.94 31.92
C GLU A 345 -21.85 -6.18 30.60
N ASP A 346 -21.14 -5.04 30.66
CA ASP A 346 -20.86 -4.19 29.51
C ASP A 346 -19.44 -4.40 28.98
N PHE A 347 -19.19 -3.88 27.78
CA PHE A 347 -17.92 -4.01 27.06
C PHE A 347 -17.40 -2.64 26.64
N PHE A 348 -16.23 -2.27 27.15
CA PHE A 348 -15.52 -1.06 26.74
C PHE A 348 -14.65 -1.37 25.50
N CYS A 349 -14.90 -0.65 24.41
CA CYS A 349 -14.20 -0.83 23.13
C CYS A 349 -13.61 0.50 22.65
N PRO A 350 -12.38 0.84 23.05
CA PRO A 350 -11.78 2.10 22.64
C PRO A 350 -11.34 2.09 21.17
N LEU A 351 -11.02 0.93 20.60
CA LEU A 351 -10.52 0.78 19.22
C LEU A 351 -11.34 -0.26 18.46
N PRO A 352 -12.61 0.01 18.12
CA PRO A 352 -13.44 -0.97 17.40
C PRO A 352 -12.84 -1.44 16.07
N GLN A 353 -12.10 -0.57 15.37
CA GLN A 353 -11.41 -0.89 14.13
C GLN A 353 -10.29 -1.93 14.28
N ALA A 354 -9.74 -2.10 15.49
CA ALA A 354 -8.66 -3.06 15.76
C ALA A 354 -9.09 -4.51 15.52
N ILE A 355 -10.39 -4.81 15.60
CA ILE A 355 -10.92 -6.14 15.26
C ILE A 355 -10.63 -6.46 13.79
N PHE A 356 -10.79 -5.49 12.88
CA PHE A 356 -10.52 -5.67 11.45
C PHE A 356 -9.02 -5.59 11.13
N SER A 357 -8.26 -4.73 11.82
CA SER A 357 -6.79 -4.71 11.73
C SER A 357 -6.16 -6.08 12.06
N HIS A 358 -6.81 -6.85 12.95
CA HIS A 358 -6.30 -8.14 13.42
C HIS A 358 -7.26 -9.31 13.19
N VAL A 359 -8.16 -9.19 12.20
CA VAL A 359 -9.20 -10.19 11.92
C VAL A 359 -8.63 -11.59 11.69
N HIS A 360 -7.49 -11.68 11.01
CA HIS A 360 -6.80 -12.95 10.77
C HIS A 360 -6.33 -13.61 12.08
N THR A 361 -5.87 -12.82 13.06
CA THR A 361 -5.48 -13.31 14.39
C THR A 361 -6.69 -13.77 15.18
N VAL A 362 -7.77 -13.00 15.17
CA VAL A 362 -9.03 -13.34 15.85
C VAL A 362 -9.60 -14.65 15.31
N ILE A 363 -9.76 -14.77 13.99
CA ILE A 363 -10.33 -15.96 13.37
C ILE A 363 -9.43 -17.18 13.55
N ARG A 364 -8.10 -17.03 13.44
CA ARG A 364 -7.16 -18.13 13.67
C ARG A 364 -7.29 -18.70 15.07
N ARG A 365 -7.34 -17.83 16.10
CA ARG A 365 -7.56 -18.27 17.49
C ARG A 365 -8.89 -19.01 17.65
N LEU A 366 -9.98 -18.50 17.05
CA LEU A 366 -11.29 -19.15 17.11
C LEU A 366 -11.30 -20.50 16.37
N ALA A 367 -10.63 -20.59 15.22
CA ALA A 367 -10.47 -21.81 14.46
C ALA A 367 -9.61 -22.84 15.21
N ASP A 368 -8.52 -22.43 15.85
CA ASP A 368 -7.67 -23.29 16.70
C ASP A 368 -8.50 -23.96 17.81
N MET A 369 -9.30 -23.16 18.54
CA MET A 369 -10.20 -23.66 19.60
C MET A 369 -11.23 -24.66 19.06
N ALA A 370 -11.80 -24.36 17.89
CA ALA A 370 -12.77 -25.22 17.20
C ALA A 370 -12.14 -26.39 16.43
N LYS A 371 -10.80 -26.53 16.43
CA LYS A 371 -10.03 -27.50 15.62
C LYS A 371 -10.34 -27.41 14.12
N ALA A 372 -10.56 -26.19 13.62
CA ALA A 372 -10.94 -25.89 12.24
C ALA A 372 -9.76 -25.47 11.33
N ASN A 373 -8.51 -25.74 11.74
CA ASN A 373 -7.32 -25.24 11.05
C ASN A 373 -7.17 -25.73 9.61
N GLU A 374 -7.54 -26.99 9.34
CA GLU A 374 -7.52 -27.52 7.97
C GLU A 374 -8.57 -26.82 7.08
N ALA A 375 -9.78 -26.60 7.61
CA ALA A 375 -10.84 -25.87 6.91
C ALA A 375 -10.43 -24.41 6.65
N LEU A 376 -9.79 -23.76 7.63
CA LEU A 376 -9.23 -22.41 7.50
C LEU A 376 -8.13 -22.36 6.42
N GLY A 377 -7.25 -23.37 6.36
CA GLY A 377 -6.24 -23.47 5.31
C GLY A 377 -6.86 -23.56 3.92
N LYS A 378 -7.85 -24.45 3.74
CA LYS A 378 -8.57 -24.62 2.46
C LYS A 378 -9.31 -23.35 2.03
N CYS A 379 -10.04 -22.70 2.95
CA CYS A 379 -10.79 -21.48 2.60
C CYS A 379 -9.85 -20.34 2.19
N ARG A 380 -8.69 -20.21 2.83
CA ARG A 380 -7.67 -19.22 2.47
C ARG A 380 -7.10 -19.41 1.07
N SER A 381 -6.73 -20.63 0.70
CA SER A 381 -6.23 -20.91 -0.64
C SER A 381 -7.29 -20.66 -1.71
N SER A 382 -8.47 -21.26 -1.56
CA SER A 382 -9.56 -21.10 -2.54
C SER A 382 -10.02 -19.65 -2.68
N TYR A 383 -10.07 -18.89 -1.58
CA TYR A 383 -10.42 -17.48 -1.65
C TYR A 383 -9.38 -16.67 -2.44
N LEU A 384 -8.09 -16.87 -2.16
CA LEU A 384 -7.02 -16.11 -2.79
C LEU A 384 -6.99 -16.31 -4.31
N GLU A 385 -7.08 -17.57 -4.75
CA GLU A 385 -7.13 -17.92 -6.19
C GLU A 385 -8.34 -17.29 -6.88
N ASN A 386 -9.54 -17.45 -6.31
CA ASN A 386 -10.77 -16.89 -6.88
C ASN A 386 -10.75 -15.35 -6.92
N LYS A 387 -10.25 -14.70 -5.85
CA LYS A 387 -10.16 -13.24 -5.79
C LYS A 387 -9.15 -12.70 -6.80
N ALA A 388 -7.97 -13.34 -6.92
CA ALA A 388 -6.97 -12.97 -7.92
C ALA A 388 -7.51 -13.12 -9.35
N GLN A 389 -8.25 -14.20 -9.63
CA GLN A 389 -8.92 -14.41 -10.92
C GLN A 389 -9.91 -13.29 -11.23
N ASN A 390 -10.76 -12.92 -10.27
CA ASN A 390 -11.74 -11.86 -10.43
C ASN A 390 -11.08 -10.49 -10.69
N ILE A 391 -10.02 -10.17 -9.94
CA ILE A 391 -9.26 -8.93 -10.11
C ILE A 391 -8.69 -8.86 -11.53
N ILE A 392 -8.04 -9.93 -12.00
CA ILE A 392 -7.42 -9.98 -13.32
C ILE A 392 -8.43 -9.93 -14.46
N SER A 393 -9.56 -10.62 -14.31
CA SER A 393 -10.66 -10.57 -15.27
C SER A 393 -11.25 -9.17 -15.40
N SER A 394 -11.18 -8.34 -14.34
CA SER A 394 -11.63 -6.95 -14.39
C SER A 394 -10.73 -6.04 -15.24
N VAL A 395 -9.43 -6.35 -15.33
CA VAL A 395 -8.43 -5.61 -16.13
C VAL A 395 -8.45 -6.08 -17.59
N PHE A 396 -8.55 -7.40 -17.81
CA PHE A 396 -8.46 -8.03 -19.13
C PHE A 396 -9.80 -8.65 -19.56
N GLN A 397 -10.81 -7.80 -19.73
CA GLN A 397 -12.20 -8.21 -19.96
C GLN A 397 -12.40 -9.10 -21.22
N ASP A 398 -11.53 -8.97 -22.22
CA ASP A 398 -11.59 -9.72 -23.47
C ASP A 398 -10.75 -11.01 -23.45
N ASN A 399 -10.02 -11.29 -22.36
CA ASN A 399 -9.06 -12.38 -22.27
C ASN A 399 -9.37 -13.24 -21.05
N ALA A 400 -9.95 -14.42 -21.28
CA ALA A 400 -10.25 -15.35 -20.21
C ALA A 400 -8.95 -15.90 -19.59
N PRO A 401 -8.81 -15.88 -18.25
CA PRO A 401 -7.67 -16.51 -17.59
C PRO A 401 -7.72 -18.02 -17.72
N LEU A 402 -6.57 -18.62 -17.98
CA LEU A 402 -6.33 -20.05 -17.79
C LEU A 402 -6.05 -20.30 -16.31
N ILE A 403 -6.77 -21.24 -15.70
CA ILE A 403 -6.75 -21.46 -14.24
C ILE A 403 -6.22 -22.86 -13.96
N ASN A 404 -5.37 -22.99 -12.94
CA ASN A 404 -4.86 -24.25 -12.40
C ASN A 404 -4.33 -25.20 -13.49
N LYS A 405 -3.56 -24.62 -14.42
CA LYS A 405 -3.02 -25.34 -15.57
C LYS A 405 -1.81 -26.16 -15.15
N LYS A 406 -1.86 -27.45 -15.45
CA LYS A 406 -0.76 -28.38 -15.16
C LYS A 406 0.19 -28.54 -16.33
N TRP A 407 1.48 -28.69 -16.07
CA TRP A 407 2.51 -28.82 -17.11
C TRP A 407 3.70 -29.61 -16.60
N HIS A 408 4.67 -29.94 -17.47
CA HIS A 408 5.90 -30.62 -17.09
C HIS A 408 7.09 -30.17 -17.94
N THR A 409 8.32 -30.46 -17.49
CA THR A 409 9.58 -30.08 -18.16
C THR A 409 10.16 -31.20 -19.05
N GLY A 410 9.29 -31.98 -19.70
CA GLY A 410 9.69 -33.15 -20.51
C GLY A 410 9.56 -34.51 -19.81
N ILE A 411 9.49 -34.54 -18.47
CA ILE A 411 9.24 -35.76 -17.69
C ILE A 411 7.78 -35.76 -17.19
N PRO A 412 6.86 -36.59 -17.73
CA PRO A 412 5.44 -36.53 -17.37
C PRO A 412 5.12 -36.80 -15.90
N SER A 413 6.00 -37.51 -15.18
CA SER A 413 5.84 -37.76 -13.74
C SER A 413 6.17 -36.54 -12.86
N GLU A 414 6.88 -35.54 -13.40
CA GLU A 414 7.20 -34.28 -12.71
C GLU A 414 6.20 -33.20 -13.13
N GLN A 415 4.99 -33.30 -12.60
CA GLN A 415 3.92 -32.37 -12.92
C GLN A 415 3.97 -31.13 -12.03
N TYR A 416 3.93 -29.97 -12.66
CA TYR A 416 3.78 -28.65 -12.04
C TYR A 416 2.38 -28.11 -12.30
N GLU A 417 2.00 -27.10 -11.54
CA GLU A 417 0.74 -26.37 -11.68
C GLU A 417 1.03 -24.87 -11.61
N THR A 418 0.24 -24.07 -12.31
CA THR A 418 0.25 -22.61 -12.23
C THR A 418 -1.17 -22.14 -12.00
N ASP A 419 -1.34 -21.28 -11.00
CA ASP A 419 -2.66 -20.89 -10.50
C ASP A 419 -3.43 -20.09 -11.55
N LEU A 420 -2.81 -19.07 -12.15
CA LEU A 420 -3.44 -18.23 -13.18
C LEU A 420 -2.46 -17.85 -14.29
N LEU A 421 -2.91 -17.93 -15.53
CA LEU A 421 -2.21 -17.42 -16.71
C LEU A 421 -3.16 -16.66 -17.62
N VAL A 422 -2.78 -15.46 -18.07
CA VAL A 422 -3.54 -14.70 -19.07
C VAL A 422 -2.65 -14.38 -20.25
N VAL A 423 -3.20 -14.55 -21.46
CA VAL A 423 -2.53 -14.13 -22.70
C VAL A 423 -3.28 -12.95 -23.28
N VAL A 424 -2.59 -11.83 -23.46
CA VAL A 424 -3.12 -10.61 -24.03
C VAL A 424 -2.17 -10.15 -25.11
N ASP A 425 -2.64 -10.15 -26.36
CA ASP A 425 -1.82 -9.80 -27.53
C ASP A 425 -0.58 -10.72 -27.62
N SER A 426 0.64 -10.18 -27.52
CA SER A 426 1.91 -10.90 -27.50
C SER A 426 2.48 -11.12 -26.09
N ILE A 427 1.71 -10.85 -25.03
CA ILE A 427 2.19 -10.84 -23.64
C ILE A 427 1.48 -11.93 -22.83
N ILE A 428 2.27 -12.71 -22.10
CA ILE A 428 1.78 -13.67 -21.10
C ILE A 428 1.95 -13.07 -19.71
N ILE A 429 0.92 -13.22 -18.88
CA ILE A 429 0.92 -12.82 -17.47
C ILE A 429 0.73 -14.08 -16.64
N ILE A 430 1.73 -14.44 -15.83
CA ILE A 430 1.75 -15.58 -14.93
C ILE A 430 1.54 -15.08 -13.51
N ILE A 431 0.60 -15.67 -12.79
CA ILE A 431 0.27 -15.25 -11.43
C ILE A 431 0.22 -16.46 -10.51
N GLU A 432 1.01 -16.41 -9.45
CA GLU A 432 1.09 -17.45 -8.42
C GLU A 432 0.54 -16.92 -7.09
N CYS A 433 -0.40 -17.64 -6.50
CA CYS A 433 -1.09 -17.30 -5.27
C CYS A 433 -0.48 -18.06 -4.08
N LYS A 434 -0.18 -17.37 -2.97
CA LYS A 434 0.30 -18.00 -1.73
C LYS A 434 -0.50 -17.55 -0.51
N SER A 435 -1.19 -18.50 0.10
CA SER A 435 -2.10 -18.29 1.24
C SER A 435 -1.47 -18.62 2.61
N HIS A 436 -0.17 -18.96 2.66
CA HIS A 436 0.52 -19.30 3.91
C HIS A 436 0.39 -18.17 4.94
N ALA A 437 0.16 -18.56 6.18
CA ALA A 437 -0.07 -17.64 7.28
C ALA A 437 1.24 -17.19 7.92
N LEU A 438 1.39 -15.89 8.18
CA LEU A 438 2.52 -15.40 8.96
C LEU A 438 2.39 -15.84 10.42
N THR A 439 3.47 -16.42 10.95
CA THR A 439 3.56 -16.82 12.35
C THR A 439 3.93 -15.64 13.27
N PRO A 440 3.42 -15.59 14.52
CA PRO A 440 3.79 -14.55 15.49
C PRO A 440 5.29 -14.52 15.82
N THR A 441 6.00 -15.64 15.70
CA THR A 441 7.47 -15.69 15.84
C THR A 441 8.18 -15.03 14.67
N GLY A 442 7.69 -15.22 13.44
CA GLY A 442 8.22 -14.54 12.26
C GLY A 442 7.99 -13.03 12.31
N LEU A 443 6.78 -12.57 12.66
CA LEU A 443 6.47 -11.13 12.82
C LEU A 443 7.32 -10.43 13.89
N ARG A 444 7.79 -11.18 14.90
CA ARG A 444 8.76 -10.70 15.90
C ARG A 444 10.20 -10.59 15.38
N GLY A 445 10.45 -10.96 14.13
CA GLY A 445 11.76 -10.87 13.49
C GLY A 445 12.72 -11.98 13.93
N LEU A 446 12.24 -13.19 14.25
CA LEU A 446 13.13 -14.34 14.49
C LEU A 446 13.72 -14.82 13.16
N PRO A 447 15.06 -14.80 12.95
CA PRO A 447 15.66 -14.88 11.60
C PRO A 447 15.26 -16.14 10.83
N GLU A 448 15.37 -17.32 11.43
CA GLU A 448 15.01 -18.59 10.78
C GLU A 448 13.53 -18.66 10.38
N ARG A 449 12.65 -18.04 11.17
CA ARG A 449 11.21 -17.99 10.85
C ARG A 449 10.91 -16.97 9.76
N VAL A 450 11.59 -15.82 9.77
CA VAL A 450 11.48 -14.82 8.70
C VAL A 450 11.97 -15.40 7.38
N LYS A 451 13.14 -16.04 7.37
CA LYS A 451 13.69 -16.72 6.19
C LYS A 451 12.72 -17.76 5.64
N ARG A 452 12.15 -18.60 6.50
CA ARG A 452 11.14 -19.58 6.08
C ARG A 452 9.90 -18.92 5.45
N HIS A 453 9.39 -17.82 6.00
CA HIS A 453 8.26 -17.12 5.37
C HIS A 453 8.65 -16.52 4.02
N ILE A 454 9.88 -16.00 3.86
CA ILE A 454 10.39 -15.53 2.56
C ILE A 454 10.43 -16.70 1.56
N ASP A 455 10.91 -17.86 2.00
CA ASP A 455 10.95 -19.06 1.16
C ASP A 455 9.54 -19.47 0.69
N GLU A 456 8.56 -19.48 1.60
CA GLU A 456 7.18 -19.92 1.32
C GLU A 456 6.33 -18.89 0.55
N LEU A 457 6.51 -17.59 0.80
CA LEU A 457 5.64 -16.52 0.29
C LEU A 457 6.25 -15.70 -0.86
N ILE A 458 7.58 -15.66 -1.00
CA ILE A 458 8.26 -14.79 -1.98
C ILE A 458 9.11 -15.63 -2.95
N LEU A 459 10.03 -16.45 -2.44
CA LEU A 459 10.98 -17.20 -3.27
C LEU A 459 10.28 -18.36 -4.00
N GLY A 460 9.51 -19.18 -3.29
CA GLY A 460 8.76 -20.31 -3.85
C GLY A 460 7.91 -19.95 -5.08
N PRO A 461 6.96 -18.99 -4.99
CA PRO A 461 6.17 -18.56 -6.16
C PRO A 461 7.03 -17.94 -7.27
N SER A 462 8.12 -17.23 -6.92
CA SER A 462 9.04 -16.67 -7.92
C SER A 462 9.76 -17.76 -8.71
N ILE A 463 10.20 -18.85 -8.06
CA ILE A 463 10.83 -20.01 -8.73
C ILE A 463 9.79 -20.76 -9.58
N GLN A 464 8.57 -20.95 -9.08
CA GLN A 464 7.48 -21.62 -9.79
C GLN A 464 7.16 -20.89 -11.11
N SER A 465 6.93 -19.58 -11.03
CA SER A 465 6.65 -18.75 -12.20
C SER A 465 7.84 -18.62 -13.16
N ALA A 466 9.08 -18.55 -12.64
CA ALA A 466 10.29 -18.52 -13.46
C ALA A 466 10.47 -19.83 -14.24
N ARG A 467 10.17 -20.99 -13.62
CA ARG A 467 10.24 -22.29 -14.32
C ARG A 467 9.27 -22.36 -15.49
N LEU A 468 8.05 -21.83 -15.34
CA LEU A 468 7.08 -21.77 -16.43
C LEU A 468 7.54 -20.79 -17.52
N GLU A 469 8.08 -19.63 -17.15
CA GLU A 469 8.68 -18.68 -18.08
C GLU A 469 9.78 -19.33 -18.94
N ASP A 470 10.73 -20.04 -18.32
CA ASP A 470 11.79 -20.77 -19.04
C ASP A 470 11.21 -21.81 -20.01
N GLN A 471 10.17 -22.54 -19.58
CA GLN A 471 9.51 -23.54 -20.41
C GLN A 471 8.82 -22.91 -21.64
N ILE A 472 8.19 -21.75 -21.47
CA ILE A 472 7.58 -20.99 -22.56
C ILE A 472 8.65 -20.51 -23.54
N TRP A 473 9.78 -20.01 -23.06
CA TRP A 473 10.87 -19.56 -23.92
C TRP A 473 11.51 -20.72 -24.71
N ARG A 474 11.68 -21.89 -24.10
CA ARG A 474 12.10 -23.11 -24.80
C ARG A 474 11.10 -23.51 -25.88
N ALA A 475 9.80 -23.48 -25.58
CA ALA A 475 8.75 -23.81 -26.54
C ALA A 475 8.74 -22.82 -27.73
N LYS A 476 8.93 -21.51 -27.48
CA LYS A 476 9.11 -20.49 -28.53
C LYS A 476 10.31 -20.79 -29.44
N SER A 477 11.41 -21.28 -28.87
CA SER A 477 12.61 -21.70 -29.61
C SER A 477 12.44 -23.02 -30.38
N GLY A 478 11.30 -23.70 -30.26
CA GLY A 478 11.00 -24.94 -30.99
C GLY A 478 11.38 -26.23 -30.26
N ASP A 479 11.65 -26.16 -28.95
CA ASP A 479 11.93 -27.35 -28.13
C ASP A 479 10.67 -28.23 -28.04
N VAL A 480 10.78 -29.46 -28.58
CA VAL A 480 9.67 -30.43 -28.69
C VAL A 480 9.18 -30.88 -27.31
N GLU A 481 10.08 -31.09 -26.35
CA GLU A 481 9.70 -31.49 -25.00
C GLU A 481 8.96 -30.35 -24.29
N ALA A 482 9.38 -29.11 -24.55
CA ALA A 482 8.72 -27.94 -23.99
C ALA A 482 7.33 -27.70 -24.55
N ILE A 483 7.18 -27.82 -25.87
CA ILE A 483 5.87 -27.75 -26.55
C ILE A 483 4.94 -28.85 -26.03
N SER A 484 5.44 -30.08 -25.91
CA SER A 484 4.67 -31.21 -25.37
C SER A 484 4.23 -30.96 -23.92
N GLY A 485 5.15 -30.48 -23.08
CA GLY A 485 4.88 -30.19 -21.67
C GLY A 485 3.86 -29.08 -21.42
N LEU A 486 3.64 -28.20 -22.41
CA LEU A 486 2.70 -27.08 -22.37
C LEU A 486 1.48 -27.29 -23.28
N ALA A 487 1.27 -28.49 -23.82
CA ALA A 487 0.25 -28.75 -24.84
C ALA A 487 -1.18 -28.36 -24.42
N ASN A 488 -1.49 -28.39 -23.11
CA ASN A 488 -2.81 -28.04 -22.57
C ASN A 488 -3.03 -26.52 -22.35
N PHE A 489 -2.05 -25.68 -22.69
CA PHE A 489 -2.18 -24.22 -22.67
C PHE A 489 -2.75 -23.67 -23.99
N ASP A 490 -2.64 -24.40 -25.10
CA ASP A 490 -3.11 -24.01 -26.44
C ASP A 490 -2.61 -22.62 -26.87
N LEU A 491 -1.27 -22.44 -26.85
CA LEU A 491 -0.62 -21.15 -27.11
C LEU A 491 0.19 -21.15 -28.40
N ASP A 492 0.11 -20.04 -29.14
CA ASP A 492 1.06 -19.73 -30.20
C ASP A 492 2.32 -19.09 -29.61
N PHE A 493 3.29 -19.92 -29.23
CA PHE A 493 4.55 -19.49 -28.62
C PHE A 493 5.37 -18.54 -29.51
N LYS A 494 5.25 -18.65 -30.84
CA LYS A 494 6.03 -17.80 -31.76
C LYS A 494 5.63 -16.33 -31.65
N ARG A 495 4.37 -16.04 -31.34
CA ARG A 495 3.86 -14.67 -31.16
C ARG A 495 4.20 -14.01 -29.83
N ILE A 496 4.73 -14.75 -28.86
CA ILE A 496 4.98 -14.21 -27.51
C ILE A 496 6.22 -13.32 -27.51
N GLU A 497 6.06 -12.04 -27.19
CA GLU A 497 7.14 -11.04 -27.10
C GLU A 497 7.63 -10.84 -25.66
N SER A 498 6.78 -11.06 -24.65
CA SER A 498 7.13 -10.77 -23.25
C SER A 498 6.32 -11.62 -22.28
N ILE A 499 6.92 -11.92 -21.13
CA ILE A 499 6.27 -12.57 -19.99
C ILE A 499 6.32 -11.62 -18.78
N VAL A 500 5.23 -11.55 -18.02
CA VAL A 500 5.12 -10.80 -16.77
C VAL A 500 4.75 -11.78 -15.66
N ARG A 501 5.56 -11.85 -14.61
CA ARG A 501 5.32 -12.71 -13.45
C ARG A 501 4.84 -11.88 -12.27
N ILE A 502 3.86 -12.38 -11.53
CA ILE A 502 3.28 -11.73 -10.35
C ILE A 502 3.07 -12.78 -9.28
N SER A 503 3.40 -12.46 -8.03
CA SER A 503 3.04 -13.26 -6.87
C SER A 503 2.01 -12.52 -6.03
N VAL A 504 0.94 -13.19 -5.61
CA VAL A 504 -0.12 -12.57 -4.78
C VAL A 504 -0.22 -13.33 -3.46
N THR A 505 -0.15 -12.60 -2.34
CA THR A 505 -0.26 -13.18 -1.00
C THR A 505 -1.56 -12.77 -0.30
N LEU A 506 -2.03 -13.61 0.62
CA LEU A 506 -3.19 -13.25 1.46
C LEU A 506 -2.78 -12.43 2.69
N ASP A 507 -1.72 -12.84 3.39
CA ASP A 507 -1.18 -12.09 4.52
C ASP A 507 -0.21 -11.00 4.02
N ASP A 508 -0.18 -9.88 4.72
CA ASP A 508 0.67 -8.75 4.37
C ASP A 508 2.11 -8.94 4.85
N PHE A 509 3.01 -9.10 3.87
CA PHE A 509 4.46 -9.18 4.06
C PHE A 509 5.19 -8.19 3.12
N SER A 510 4.48 -7.12 2.73
CA SER A 510 4.85 -6.16 1.68
C SER A 510 6.19 -5.45 1.92
N ILE A 511 6.55 -5.14 3.17
CA ILE A 511 7.78 -4.40 3.47
C ILE A 511 9.06 -5.16 3.06
N LEU A 512 9.00 -6.49 2.98
CA LEU A 512 10.13 -7.32 2.57
C LEU A 512 10.05 -7.76 1.10
N SER A 513 8.87 -7.69 0.47
CA SER A 513 8.69 -8.17 -0.90
C SER A 513 9.41 -7.32 -1.95
N SER A 514 9.70 -6.06 -1.63
CA SER A 514 10.43 -5.12 -2.49
C SER A 514 11.96 -5.12 -2.28
N SER A 515 12.46 -5.80 -1.24
CA SER A 515 13.86 -5.71 -0.80
C SER A 515 14.76 -6.78 -1.44
N GLU A 516 14.65 -7.02 -2.76
CA GLU A 516 15.36 -8.12 -3.45
C GLU A 516 16.89 -8.07 -3.25
N LEU A 517 17.49 -6.89 -3.34
CA LEU A 517 18.94 -6.69 -3.13
C LEU A 517 19.36 -7.06 -1.69
N ASP A 518 18.62 -6.58 -0.68
CA ASP A 518 18.89 -6.92 0.73
C ASP A 518 18.72 -8.43 0.98
N LEU A 519 17.73 -9.07 0.37
CA LEU A 519 17.48 -10.50 0.53
C LEU A 519 18.62 -11.36 -0.05
N LYS A 520 19.23 -10.91 -1.16
CA LYS A 520 20.42 -11.53 -1.76
C LYS A 520 21.66 -11.33 -0.88
N GLU A 521 21.89 -10.09 -0.44
CA GLU A 521 23.02 -9.76 0.45
C GLU A 521 22.94 -10.48 1.81
N ALA A 522 21.72 -10.73 2.30
CA ALA A 522 21.45 -11.56 3.50
C ALA A 522 21.66 -13.06 3.28
N GLY A 523 21.88 -13.53 2.04
CA GLY A 523 21.97 -14.95 1.70
C GLY A 523 20.65 -15.70 1.94
N TRP A 524 19.52 -14.99 1.95
CA TRP A 524 18.19 -15.57 2.14
C TRP A 524 17.59 -16.03 0.82
N ILE A 525 17.98 -15.41 -0.30
CA ILE A 525 17.63 -15.87 -1.64
C ILE A 525 18.89 -16.04 -2.51
N PRO A 526 18.90 -16.95 -3.49
CA PRO A 526 20.04 -17.12 -4.38
C PRO A 526 20.25 -15.91 -5.32
N GLU A 527 21.51 -15.57 -5.62
CA GLU A 527 21.87 -14.48 -6.54
C GLU A 527 21.28 -14.66 -7.95
N SER A 528 21.21 -15.90 -8.42
CA SER A 528 20.71 -16.26 -9.74
C SER A 528 19.20 -16.10 -9.90
N VAL A 529 18.44 -16.06 -8.79
CA VAL A 529 16.99 -15.97 -8.85
C VAL A 529 16.56 -14.52 -9.02
N GLN A 530 15.58 -14.31 -9.90
CA GLN A 530 14.91 -13.03 -10.05
C GLN A 530 13.50 -13.12 -9.47
N LEU A 531 13.22 -12.31 -8.45
CA LEU A 531 11.92 -12.33 -7.81
C LEU A 531 10.83 -11.75 -8.72
N ALA A 532 9.64 -12.35 -8.66
CA ALA A 532 8.44 -11.73 -9.17
C ALA A 532 7.96 -10.67 -8.17
N PRO A 533 7.43 -9.51 -8.61
CA PRO A 533 6.73 -8.59 -7.74
C PRO A 533 5.70 -9.34 -6.90
N THR A 534 5.84 -9.22 -5.58
CA THR A 534 4.96 -9.88 -4.61
C THR A 534 4.19 -8.84 -3.83
N MET A 535 2.86 -8.95 -3.83
CA MET A 535 1.97 -8.00 -3.14
C MET A 535 0.79 -8.71 -2.49
N ASN A 536 0.22 -8.11 -1.45
CA ASN A 536 -0.97 -8.65 -0.81
C ASN A 536 -2.21 -8.48 -1.74
N ILE A 537 -3.26 -9.27 -1.50
CA ILE A 537 -4.46 -9.27 -2.34
C ILE A 537 -5.22 -7.94 -2.34
N ALA A 538 -5.14 -7.16 -1.27
CA ALA A 538 -5.81 -5.86 -1.16
C ALA A 538 -5.09 -4.78 -1.99
N ASP A 539 -3.76 -4.78 -1.96
CA ASP A 539 -2.91 -3.92 -2.79
C ASP A 539 -3.07 -4.30 -4.26
N PHE A 540 -3.12 -5.60 -4.57
CA PHE A 540 -3.36 -6.08 -5.94
C PHE A 540 -4.72 -5.58 -6.49
N GLU A 541 -5.76 -5.60 -5.66
CA GLU A 541 -7.06 -5.02 -6.00
C GLU A 541 -6.97 -3.51 -6.23
N CYS A 542 -6.19 -2.79 -5.41
CA CYS A 542 -5.98 -1.35 -5.58
C CYS A 542 -5.24 -1.00 -6.87
N VAL A 543 -4.18 -1.75 -7.19
CA VAL A 543 -3.41 -1.61 -8.43
C VAL A 543 -4.31 -1.86 -9.64
N ALA A 544 -5.10 -2.93 -9.63
CA ALA A 544 -6.02 -3.25 -10.72
C ALA A 544 -7.15 -2.22 -10.85
N ASP A 545 -7.71 -1.71 -9.75
CA ASP A 545 -8.76 -0.67 -9.79
C ASP A 545 -8.21 0.63 -10.39
N LEU A 546 -7.03 1.06 -9.97
CA LEU A 546 -6.45 2.35 -10.37
C LEU A 546 -5.78 2.30 -11.74
N LEU A 547 -5.21 1.15 -12.12
CA LEU A 547 -4.55 0.90 -13.40
C LEU A 547 -5.37 -0.05 -14.28
N ASN A 548 -6.69 0.11 -14.30
CA ASN A 548 -7.66 -0.78 -14.97
C ASN A 548 -7.57 -0.84 -16.51
N ARG A 549 -6.54 -0.28 -17.12
CA ARG A 549 -6.26 -0.36 -18.56
C ARG A 549 -5.07 -1.29 -18.77
N PRO A 550 -5.17 -2.30 -19.67
CA PRO A 550 -4.12 -3.30 -19.90
C PRO A 550 -2.70 -2.73 -19.99
N ALA A 551 -2.49 -1.68 -20.79
CA ALA A 551 -1.17 -1.08 -20.97
C ALA A 551 -0.57 -0.52 -19.67
N PHE A 552 -1.37 0.12 -18.81
CA PHE A 552 -0.89 0.72 -17.56
C PHE A 552 -0.64 -0.36 -16.50
N PHE A 553 -1.52 -1.36 -16.40
CA PHE A 553 -1.34 -2.48 -15.49
C PHE A 553 -0.07 -3.28 -15.82
N VAL A 554 0.07 -3.70 -17.08
CA VAL A 554 1.22 -4.50 -17.53
C VAL A 554 2.52 -3.69 -17.43
N HIS A 555 2.49 -2.41 -17.81
CA HIS A 555 3.65 -1.53 -17.64
C HIS A 555 4.04 -1.40 -16.17
N TYR A 556 3.09 -1.18 -15.26
CA TYR A 556 3.38 -1.11 -13.83
C TYR A 556 4.08 -2.37 -13.32
N MET A 557 3.55 -3.56 -13.63
CA MET A 557 4.12 -4.82 -13.17
C MET A 557 5.53 -5.07 -13.73
N LYS A 558 5.75 -4.76 -15.02
CA LYS A 558 7.09 -4.86 -15.65
C LYS A 558 8.10 -3.94 -14.96
N GLU A 559 7.72 -2.68 -14.77
CA GLU A 559 8.61 -1.70 -14.15
C GLU A 559 8.84 -1.95 -12.68
N ARG A 560 7.82 -2.42 -11.95
CA ARG A 560 7.93 -2.78 -10.54
C ARG A 560 8.93 -3.92 -10.33
N SER A 561 8.93 -4.92 -11.23
CA SER A 561 9.93 -6.01 -11.26
C SER A 561 11.32 -5.51 -11.61
N ARG A 562 11.44 -4.54 -12.52
CA ARG A 562 12.73 -3.95 -12.90
C ARG A 562 13.34 -3.13 -11.77
N ILE A 563 12.56 -2.25 -11.16
CA ILE A 563 13.02 -1.30 -10.14
C ILE A 563 13.52 -2.00 -8.88
N GLN A 564 12.84 -3.05 -8.40
CA GLN A 564 13.32 -3.78 -7.21
C GLN A 564 14.68 -4.46 -7.42
N LYS A 565 15.07 -4.69 -8.67
CA LYS A 565 16.36 -5.29 -9.05
C LYS A 565 17.45 -4.24 -9.25
N SER A 566 17.07 -3.03 -9.67
CA SER A 566 18.03 -1.98 -10.01
C SER A 566 18.26 -0.96 -8.90
N MET A 567 17.37 -0.86 -7.91
CA MET A 567 17.46 0.16 -6.87
C MET A 567 17.05 -0.35 -5.49
N GLU A 568 17.75 0.11 -4.45
CA GLU A 568 17.31 -0.05 -3.06
C GLU A 568 16.25 1.01 -2.71
N ILE A 569 14.98 0.58 -2.65
CA ILE A 569 13.85 1.47 -2.33
C ILE A 569 13.15 1.00 -1.04
N TYR A 570 12.97 1.93 -0.11
CA TYR A 570 12.16 1.74 1.10
C TYR A 570 10.74 2.26 0.87
N ALA A 571 9.78 1.33 0.74
CA ALA A 571 8.37 1.60 0.44
C ALA A 571 7.50 0.35 0.63
N ASP A 572 6.20 0.55 0.84
CA ASP A 572 5.18 -0.47 0.58
C ASP A 572 4.67 -0.40 -0.87
N GLU A 573 3.75 -1.31 -1.25
CA GLU A 573 3.25 -1.39 -2.63
C GLU A 573 2.38 -0.18 -3.03
N LEU A 574 1.65 0.43 -2.09
CA LEU A 574 0.83 1.61 -2.37
C LEU A 574 1.69 2.86 -2.56
N ASP A 575 2.84 2.94 -1.89
CA ASP A 575 3.86 3.95 -2.15
C ASP A 575 4.47 3.78 -3.55
N PHE A 576 4.77 2.55 -3.99
CA PHE A 576 5.17 2.28 -5.37
C PHE A 576 4.10 2.70 -6.37
N LEU A 577 2.84 2.39 -6.10
CA LEU A 577 1.71 2.80 -6.95
C LEU A 577 1.59 4.32 -7.03
N GLY A 578 1.67 5.02 -5.89
CA GLY A 578 1.67 6.49 -5.84
C GLY A 578 2.86 7.11 -6.60
N PHE A 579 4.05 6.51 -6.46
CA PHE A 579 5.24 6.92 -7.20
C PHE A 579 5.11 6.67 -8.71
N TYR A 580 4.54 5.54 -9.11
CA TYR A 580 4.20 5.27 -10.50
C TYR A 580 3.21 6.29 -11.06
N MET A 581 2.17 6.66 -10.30
CA MET A 581 1.19 7.64 -10.77
C MET A 581 1.83 9.00 -11.09
N GLN A 582 2.87 9.40 -10.37
CA GLN A 582 3.53 10.69 -10.61
C GLN A 582 4.57 10.64 -11.73
N THR A 583 5.21 9.49 -11.94
CA THR A 583 6.45 9.40 -12.73
C THR A 583 6.37 8.46 -13.92
N GLY A 584 5.40 7.54 -13.92
CA GLY A 584 5.39 6.38 -14.81
C GLY A 584 6.67 5.53 -14.67
N PHE A 585 7.40 5.63 -13.55
CA PHE A 585 8.73 5.04 -13.37
C PHE A 585 9.79 5.47 -14.40
N ASN A 586 9.60 6.63 -15.03
CA ASN A 586 10.61 7.28 -15.87
C ASN A 586 11.58 8.08 -14.99
N ILE A 587 12.46 7.38 -14.28
CA ILE A 587 13.28 7.93 -13.18
C ILE A 587 14.79 7.75 -13.36
N TRP A 588 15.26 7.71 -14.62
CA TRP A 588 16.67 7.44 -14.92
C TRP A 588 17.65 8.39 -14.22
N ASP A 589 17.29 9.65 -14.05
CA ASP A 589 18.11 10.63 -13.32
C ASP A 589 18.40 10.21 -11.87
N ILE A 590 17.56 9.36 -11.28
CA ILE A 590 17.71 8.82 -9.93
C ILE A 590 18.39 7.46 -10.02
N GLU A 591 17.89 6.59 -10.90
CA GLU A 591 18.37 5.22 -11.06
C GLU A 591 19.84 5.13 -11.50
N SER A 592 20.30 6.10 -12.29
CA SER A 592 21.71 6.22 -12.67
C SER A 592 22.64 6.63 -11.53
N GLN A 593 22.10 6.95 -10.35
CA GLN A 593 22.85 7.27 -9.15
C GLN A 593 22.84 6.05 -8.22
N ASP A 594 23.99 5.74 -7.62
CA ASP A 594 24.11 4.70 -6.59
C ASP A 594 23.59 5.24 -5.24
N VAL A 595 22.26 5.36 -5.13
CA VAL A 595 21.57 5.96 -3.99
C VAL A 595 20.44 5.08 -3.46
N ARG A 596 20.29 5.07 -2.14
CA ARG A 596 19.13 4.49 -1.45
C ARG A 596 18.01 5.50 -1.39
N VAL A 597 16.80 5.09 -1.78
CA VAL A 597 15.65 5.99 -1.88
C VAL A 597 14.56 5.55 -0.91
N SER A 598 14.04 6.47 -0.11
CA SER A 598 12.78 6.27 0.61
C SER A 598 11.68 7.03 -0.12
N ILE A 599 10.63 6.33 -0.53
CA ILE A 599 9.44 6.92 -1.17
C ILE A 599 8.22 6.81 -0.25
N SER A 600 8.43 6.61 1.04
CA SER A 600 7.33 6.47 2.01
C SER A 600 6.42 7.70 2.04
N GLY A 601 5.11 7.45 2.00
CA GLY A 601 4.06 8.48 1.98
C GLY A 601 3.71 9.00 0.58
N MET A 602 4.22 8.37 -0.49
CA MET A 602 3.82 8.64 -1.87
C MET A 602 2.41 8.12 -2.17
N SER A 603 1.88 7.21 -1.34
CA SER A 603 0.51 6.71 -1.37
C SER A 603 -0.57 7.74 -0.98
N ARG A 604 -0.21 8.95 -0.51
CA ARG A 604 -1.17 9.93 0.07
C ARG A 604 -2.43 10.18 -0.76
N ASP A 605 -2.30 10.33 -2.08
CA ASP A 605 -3.46 10.58 -2.95
C ASP A 605 -4.34 9.33 -3.10
N VAL A 606 -3.72 8.15 -3.05
CA VAL A 606 -4.40 6.84 -3.02
C VAL A 606 -5.17 6.69 -1.71
N ASP A 607 -4.51 6.97 -0.57
CA ASP A 607 -5.12 6.91 0.76
C ASP A 607 -6.30 7.86 0.90
N HIS A 608 -6.15 9.09 0.42
CA HIS A 608 -7.21 10.09 0.44
C HIS A 608 -8.43 9.62 -0.36
N TYR A 609 -8.22 9.02 -1.54
CA TYR A 609 -9.31 8.54 -2.38
C TYR A 609 -10.11 7.42 -1.70
N TYR A 610 -9.44 6.36 -1.25
CA TYR A 610 -10.12 5.22 -0.67
C TYR A 610 -10.72 5.53 0.71
N SER A 611 -10.00 6.26 1.57
CA SER A 611 -10.54 6.68 2.87
C SER A 611 -11.77 7.57 2.72
N SER A 612 -11.76 8.47 1.72
CA SER A 612 -12.93 9.32 1.42
C SER A 612 -14.10 8.50 0.88
N ARG A 613 -13.85 7.53 -0.01
CA ARG A 613 -14.87 6.62 -0.51
C ARG A 613 -15.53 5.85 0.62
N ASP A 614 -14.74 5.32 1.55
CA ASP A 614 -15.22 4.57 2.71
C ASP A 614 -16.03 5.46 3.67
N ALA A 615 -15.65 6.73 3.80
CA ALA A 615 -16.43 7.74 4.52
C ALA A 615 -17.68 8.25 3.77
N GLY A 616 -18.00 7.69 2.60
CA GLY A 616 -19.15 8.10 1.77
C GLY A 616 -18.95 9.42 1.03
N VAL A 617 -17.72 9.93 0.94
CA VAL A 617 -17.37 11.17 0.23
C VAL A 617 -16.80 10.85 -1.15
N ARG A 618 -17.33 11.52 -2.17
CA ARG A 618 -16.88 11.35 -3.54
C ARG A 618 -15.57 12.12 -3.76
N ALA A 619 -14.44 11.42 -3.67
CA ALA A 619 -13.12 11.95 -4.02
C ALA A 619 -12.76 11.66 -5.49
N ARG A 620 -11.84 12.46 -6.05
CA ARG A 620 -11.30 12.21 -7.40
C ARG A 620 -10.45 10.94 -7.36
N LYS A 621 -10.77 9.97 -8.23
CA LYS A 621 -9.96 8.77 -8.41
C LYS A 621 -8.55 9.16 -8.94
N PRO A 622 -7.47 8.76 -8.25
CA PRO A 622 -6.11 8.97 -8.71
C PRO A 622 -5.87 8.27 -10.04
N SER A 623 -5.03 8.85 -10.89
CA SER A 623 -4.75 8.34 -12.22
C SER A 623 -3.31 8.66 -12.61
N PRO A 624 -2.64 7.81 -13.40
CA PRO A 624 -1.30 8.10 -13.90
C PRO A 624 -1.23 9.47 -14.57
N LYS A 625 -0.18 10.22 -14.23
CA LYS A 625 0.10 11.54 -14.77
C LYS A 625 0.74 11.41 -16.15
N ILE A 626 -0.11 11.50 -17.16
CA ILE A 626 0.26 11.34 -18.58
C ILE A 626 -0.23 12.54 -19.38
N HIS A 627 0.55 12.97 -20.38
CA HIS A 627 0.14 14.04 -21.27
C HIS A 627 -1.05 13.59 -22.14
N PRO A 628 -2.09 14.42 -22.35
CA PRO A 628 -3.30 14.03 -23.09
C PRO A 628 -3.04 13.38 -24.46
N TYR A 629 -2.09 13.92 -25.23
CA TYR A 629 -1.65 13.34 -26.51
C TYR A 629 -1.29 11.85 -26.42
N PHE A 630 -0.49 11.44 -25.44
CA PHE A 630 -0.09 10.04 -25.26
C PHE A 630 -1.26 9.18 -24.75
N SER A 631 -2.07 9.71 -23.85
CA SER A 631 -3.27 9.01 -23.36
C SER A 631 -4.25 8.69 -24.50
N ASP A 632 -4.49 9.65 -25.39
CA ASP A 632 -5.36 9.50 -26.56
C ASP A 632 -4.75 8.57 -27.61
N LEU A 633 -3.43 8.65 -27.83
CA LEU A 633 -2.71 7.74 -28.71
C LEU A 633 -2.83 6.28 -28.23
N ILE A 634 -2.54 6.01 -26.95
CA ILE A 634 -2.67 4.67 -26.36
C ILE A 634 -4.13 4.20 -26.43
N ARG A 635 -5.11 5.09 -26.19
CA ARG A 635 -6.53 4.75 -26.31
C ARG A 635 -6.89 4.32 -27.74
N ALA A 636 -6.38 5.03 -28.74
CA ALA A 636 -6.62 4.72 -30.15
C ALA A 636 -5.89 3.43 -30.59
N ILE A 637 -4.71 3.13 -30.05
CA ILE A 637 -4.00 1.87 -30.31
C ILE A 637 -4.77 0.70 -29.71
N GLN A 638 -5.18 0.83 -28.45
CA GLN A 638 -5.98 -0.18 -27.74
C GLN A 638 -7.33 -0.45 -28.41
N SER A 639 -7.97 0.54 -29.03
CA SER A 639 -9.24 0.32 -29.72
C SER A 639 -9.10 -0.42 -31.05
N ARG A 640 -7.93 -0.33 -31.72
CA ARG A 640 -7.68 -1.02 -32.98
C ARG A 640 -7.22 -2.47 -32.82
N LYS A 641 -6.61 -2.82 -31.67
CA LYS A 641 -6.19 -4.19 -31.31
C LYS A 641 -5.41 -4.93 -32.42
N PHE A 642 -4.54 -4.23 -33.15
CA PHE A 642 -3.65 -4.88 -34.13
C PHE A 642 -2.59 -5.73 -33.40
N PRO A 643 -2.01 -6.79 -34.02
CA PRO A 643 -0.96 -7.59 -33.37
C PRO A 643 0.21 -6.72 -32.87
N GLY A 644 0.57 -6.84 -31.59
CA GLY A 644 1.58 -6.00 -30.94
C GLY A 644 1.06 -4.65 -30.40
N TRP A 645 -0.26 -4.41 -30.40
CA TRP A 645 -0.83 -3.16 -29.87
C TRP A 645 -0.47 -2.94 -28.39
N LEU A 646 -0.37 -4.00 -27.60
CA LEU A 646 -0.10 -3.87 -26.16
C LEU A 646 1.37 -3.55 -25.93
N SER A 647 2.29 -4.22 -26.66
CA SER A 647 3.72 -3.91 -26.58
C SER A 647 4.01 -2.48 -27.00
N VAL A 648 3.44 -2.01 -28.12
CA VAL A 648 3.55 -0.59 -28.54
C VAL A 648 2.97 0.37 -27.51
N SER A 649 1.85 0.02 -26.87
CA SER A 649 1.25 0.87 -25.83
C SER A 649 2.13 0.99 -24.60
N ILE A 650 2.83 -0.08 -24.22
CA ILE A 650 3.81 -0.11 -23.13
C ILE A 650 5.06 0.69 -23.53
N ASP A 651 5.56 0.50 -24.75
CA ASP A 651 6.70 1.24 -25.29
C ASP A 651 6.45 2.75 -25.18
N LEU A 652 5.25 3.22 -25.55
CA LEU A 652 4.90 4.64 -25.44
C LEU A 652 4.97 5.21 -24.02
N LEU A 653 4.76 4.38 -22.99
CA LEU A 653 4.89 4.79 -21.60
C LEU A 653 6.36 4.95 -21.16
N TYR A 654 7.32 4.38 -21.91
CA TYR A 654 8.77 4.56 -21.72
C TYR A 654 9.33 5.86 -22.30
N THR A 655 8.53 6.63 -23.04
CA THR A 655 8.99 7.86 -23.70
C THR A 655 9.37 8.97 -22.72
N GLY A 656 8.94 8.86 -21.46
CA GLY A 656 9.32 9.76 -20.38
C GLY A 656 8.15 10.11 -19.46
N ASP A 657 8.45 10.84 -18.39
CA ASP A 657 7.44 11.39 -17.49
C ASP A 657 6.61 12.49 -18.16
N TYR A 658 5.65 13.07 -17.44
CA TYR A 658 4.79 14.13 -17.96
C TYR A 658 5.55 15.34 -18.55
N SER A 659 6.67 15.73 -17.95
CA SER A 659 7.46 16.88 -18.41
C SER A 659 8.19 16.58 -19.70
N ILE A 660 8.81 15.40 -19.80
CA ILE A 660 9.43 14.93 -21.03
C ILE A 660 8.37 14.78 -22.13
N GLN A 661 7.22 14.16 -21.83
CA GLN A 661 6.10 14.07 -22.78
C GLN A 661 5.63 15.43 -23.29
N LYS A 662 5.58 16.45 -22.43
CA LYS A 662 5.25 17.82 -22.83
C LYS A 662 6.29 18.40 -23.80
N GLN A 663 7.58 18.13 -23.58
CA GLN A 663 8.64 18.55 -24.50
C GLN A 663 8.53 17.83 -25.85
N ILE A 664 8.23 16.52 -25.85
CA ILE A 664 8.00 15.74 -27.08
C ILE A 664 6.85 16.34 -27.88
N VAL A 665 5.72 16.63 -27.24
CA VAL A 665 4.55 17.19 -27.92
C VAL A 665 4.84 18.59 -28.49
N ALA A 666 5.61 19.42 -27.77
CA ALA A 666 6.07 20.70 -28.30
C ALA A 666 7.01 20.54 -29.51
N GLY A 667 7.86 19.51 -29.49
CA GLY A 667 8.70 19.11 -30.62
C GLY A 667 7.88 18.69 -31.84
N ILE A 668 6.86 17.83 -31.65
CA ILE A 668 5.93 17.41 -32.69
C ILE A 668 5.17 18.62 -33.27
N ALA A 669 4.72 19.55 -32.43
CA ALA A 669 4.03 20.76 -32.87
C ALA A 669 4.93 21.69 -33.70
N SER A 670 6.19 21.85 -33.29
CA SER A 670 7.20 22.60 -34.05
C SER A 670 7.49 21.95 -35.40
N ASN A 671 7.69 20.63 -35.41
CA ASN A 671 7.94 19.87 -36.63
C ASN A 671 6.74 19.93 -37.60
N LYS A 672 5.50 19.91 -37.08
CA LYS A 672 4.29 20.11 -37.89
C LYS A 672 4.29 21.43 -38.65
N LEU A 673 4.78 22.51 -38.04
CA LEU A 673 4.90 23.81 -38.73
C LEU A 673 5.99 23.78 -39.80
N ASN A 674 7.11 23.09 -39.56
CA ASN A 674 8.18 22.90 -40.53
C ASN A 674 7.66 22.14 -41.77
N VAL A 675 7.06 20.97 -41.59
CA VAL A 675 6.51 20.15 -42.69
C VAL A 675 5.47 20.94 -43.49
N LYS A 676 4.59 21.71 -42.84
CA LYS A 676 3.62 22.55 -43.58
C LYS A 676 4.27 23.57 -44.50
N ARG A 677 5.39 24.16 -44.09
CA ARG A 677 6.10 25.21 -44.85
C ARG A 677 7.00 24.62 -45.93
N ASN A 678 7.69 23.52 -45.61
CA ASN A 678 8.87 23.08 -46.34
C ASN A 678 8.70 21.71 -47.03
N TRP A 679 7.51 21.10 -47.03
CA TRP A 679 7.31 19.74 -47.60
C TRP A 679 7.76 19.54 -49.06
N ARG A 680 7.95 20.62 -49.83
CA ARG A 680 8.43 20.57 -51.21
C ARG A 680 9.94 20.35 -51.33
N ASP A 681 10.68 20.64 -50.26
CA ASP A 681 12.11 20.35 -50.16
C ASP A 681 12.29 18.87 -49.75
N PRO A 682 12.90 18.00 -50.58
CA PRO A 682 13.07 16.59 -50.24
C PRO A 682 13.85 16.34 -48.94
N GLU A 683 14.74 17.28 -48.55
CA GLU A 683 15.62 17.16 -47.37
C GLU A 683 15.01 17.76 -46.09
N HIS A 684 13.77 18.26 -46.15
CA HIS A 684 13.14 18.84 -44.96
C HIS A 684 12.98 17.82 -43.84
N ILE A 685 13.21 18.25 -42.61
CA ILE A 685 12.97 17.43 -41.42
C ILE A 685 11.46 17.16 -41.30
N SER A 686 11.07 15.89 -41.43
CA SER A 686 9.68 15.42 -41.36
C SER A 686 9.41 14.53 -40.14
N SER A 687 10.44 14.26 -39.33
CA SER A 687 10.38 13.35 -38.19
C SER A 687 10.95 13.95 -36.92
N LEU A 688 10.41 13.51 -35.78
CA LEU A 688 11.06 13.66 -34.47
C LEU A 688 11.51 12.27 -34.02
N ILE A 689 12.82 12.08 -33.89
CA ILE A 689 13.42 10.84 -33.38
C ILE A 689 13.63 10.99 -31.87
N LEU A 690 13.25 9.97 -31.11
CA LEU A 690 13.42 9.93 -29.66
C LEU A 690 14.12 8.65 -29.23
N LYS A 691 15.20 8.81 -28.47
CA LYS A 691 15.92 7.73 -27.80
C LYS A 691 15.70 7.87 -26.30
N PRO A 692 14.88 7.00 -25.67
CA PRO A 692 14.77 6.93 -24.22
C PRO A 692 16.11 6.51 -23.58
N PRO A 693 16.21 6.52 -22.23
CA PRO A 693 17.45 6.20 -21.51
C PRO A 693 18.02 4.79 -21.84
N PRO A 694 19.31 4.54 -21.59
CA PRO A 694 20.01 3.33 -22.05
C PRO A 694 19.41 1.98 -21.63
N HIS A 695 18.67 1.92 -20.51
CA HIS A 695 18.00 0.69 -20.07
C HIS A 695 16.71 0.39 -20.86
N ARG A 696 16.35 1.24 -21.83
CA ARG A 696 15.21 1.07 -22.74
C ARG A 696 15.73 0.68 -24.11
N ASP A 697 15.44 -0.54 -24.52
CA ASP A 697 15.84 -1.04 -25.83
C ASP A 697 14.80 -0.72 -26.93
N VAL A 698 14.36 0.53 -27.00
CA VAL A 698 13.36 0.97 -27.98
C VAL A 698 13.59 2.43 -28.36
N SER A 699 13.53 2.76 -29.65
CA SER A 699 13.53 4.12 -30.18
C SER A 699 12.18 4.46 -30.83
N PHE A 700 11.86 5.76 -30.92
CA PHE A 700 10.61 6.22 -31.51
C PHE A 700 10.85 7.20 -32.64
N VAL A 701 10.00 7.12 -33.66
CA VAL A 701 9.96 8.09 -34.77
C VAL A 701 8.54 8.64 -34.91
N PHE A 702 8.35 9.93 -34.64
CA PHE A 702 7.09 10.62 -34.97
C PHE A 702 7.19 11.24 -36.35
N TYR A 703 6.65 10.55 -37.36
CA TYR A 703 6.70 10.95 -38.76
C TYR A 703 5.45 11.75 -39.16
N LEU A 704 5.65 12.96 -39.67
CA LEU A 704 4.60 13.88 -40.10
C LEU A 704 4.66 14.09 -41.62
N TYR A 705 3.54 13.94 -42.31
CA TYR A 705 3.48 14.13 -43.76
C TYR A 705 2.19 14.83 -44.22
N PRO A 706 2.26 15.70 -45.24
CA PRO A 706 1.06 16.26 -45.86
C PRO A 706 0.35 15.20 -46.73
N PRO A 707 -0.94 15.39 -47.06
CA PRO A 707 -1.67 14.46 -47.93
C PRO A 707 -1.00 14.20 -49.27
N HIS A 708 -0.33 15.20 -49.84
CA HIS A 708 0.37 15.09 -51.13
C HIS A 708 1.49 14.05 -51.13
N LEU A 709 2.11 13.77 -49.97
CA LEU A 709 3.16 12.77 -49.81
C LEU A 709 2.62 11.42 -49.31
N SER A 710 1.30 11.20 -49.37
CA SER A 710 0.71 9.94 -48.91
C SER A 710 1.20 8.73 -49.72
N ASN A 711 1.54 8.90 -51.00
CA ASN A 711 1.96 7.78 -51.85
C ASN A 711 3.38 7.30 -51.55
N THR A 712 4.27 8.19 -51.11
CA THR A 712 5.67 7.89 -50.76
C THR A 712 5.87 7.61 -49.26
N ARG A 713 4.81 7.69 -48.45
CA ARG A 713 4.87 7.58 -46.98
C ARG A 713 5.52 6.30 -46.45
N ARG A 714 5.43 5.19 -47.21
CA ARG A 714 6.01 3.89 -46.81
C ARG A 714 7.53 3.93 -46.97
N GLU A 715 8.01 4.25 -48.16
CA GLU A 715 9.44 4.43 -48.45
C GLU A 715 10.10 5.43 -47.49
N SER A 716 9.45 6.56 -47.21
CA SER A 716 9.95 7.51 -46.21
C SER A 716 10.00 6.91 -44.79
N ALA A 717 9.00 6.12 -44.39
CA ALA A 717 8.99 5.48 -43.09
C ALA A 717 10.11 4.43 -42.96
N ASP A 718 10.33 3.62 -43.99
CA ASP A 718 11.36 2.58 -44.01
C ASP A 718 12.77 3.20 -43.90
N ASN A 719 13.04 4.26 -44.67
CA ASN A 719 14.31 5.00 -44.59
C ASN A 719 14.54 5.62 -43.20
N LEU A 720 13.49 6.20 -42.60
CA LEU A 720 13.57 6.77 -41.26
C LEU A 720 13.84 5.71 -40.19
N ILE A 721 13.22 4.54 -40.31
CA ILE A 721 13.41 3.43 -39.38
C ILE A 721 14.84 2.89 -39.47
N GLN A 722 15.34 2.61 -40.68
CA GLN A 722 16.70 2.12 -40.89
C GLN A 722 17.74 3.08 -40.28
N ASN A 723 17.65 4.37 -40.64
CA ASN A 723 18.53 5.39 -40.08
C ASN A 723 18.41 5.48 -38.55
N THR A 724 17.19 5.37 -38.00
CA THR A 724 16.99 5.41 -36.53
C THR A 724 17.61 4.19 -35.84
N LEU A 725 17.43 2.98 -36.37
CA LEU A 725 18.02 1.76 -35.80
C LEU A 725 19.56 1.79 -35.87
N GLU A 726 20.13 2.33 -36.95
CA GLU A 726 21.57 2.52 -37.11
C GLU A 726 22.14 3.55 -36.13
N THR A 727 21.48 4.69 -35.99
CA THR A 727 21.98 5.82 -35.16
C THR A 727 21.71 5.66 -33.68
N THR A 728 20.60 5.02 -33.29
CA THR A 728 20.24 4.85 -31.87
C THR A 728 20.82 3.59 -31.26
N GLU A 729 21.23 2.61 -32.08
CA GLU A 729 21.69 1.28 -31.66
C GLU A 729 20.65 0.45 -30.89
N CYS A 730 19.40 0.90 -30.76
CA CYS A 730 18.33 0.14 -30.13
C CYS A 730 17.95 -1.10 -30.97
N GLY A 731 17.56 -2.17 -30.29
CA GLY A 731 17.05 -3.41 -30.89
C GLY A 731 15.64 -3.28 -31.47
N ARG A 732 14.89 -2.24 -31.10
CA ARG A 732 13.51 -2.00 -31.57
C ARG A 732 13.29 -0.53 -31.93
N CYS A 733 12.48 -0.28 -32.96
CA CYS A 733 12.04 1.06 -33.38
C CYS A 733 10.53 1.06 -33.63
N VAL A 734 9.82 2.04 -33.06
CA VAL A 734 8.39 2.27 -33.24
C VAL A 734 8.17 3.60 -33.96
N LEU A 735 7.70 3.53 -35.21
CA LEU A 735 7.35 4.71 -35.99
C LEU A 735 5.84 4.98 -35.94
N ILE A 736 5.46 6.21 -35.62
CA ILE A 736 4.08 6.70 -35.61
C ILE A 736 3.90 7.72 -36.73
N GLY A 737 3.21 7.30 -37.79
CA GLY A 737 2.95 8.11 -38.96
C GLY A 737 1.65 8.91 -38.84
N LYS A 738 1.72 10.22 -39.08
CA LYS A 738 0.59 11.14 -38.95
C LYS A 738 0.45 12.06 -40.17
N ASN A 739 -0.68 11.91 -40.87
CA ASN A 739 -1.10 12.82 -41.93
C ASN A 739 -1.60 14.13 -41.32
N LEU A 740 -1.05 15.26 -41.78
CA LEU A 740 -1.34 16.59 -41.24
C LEU A 740 -2.80 17.06 -41.39
N ASN A 741 -3.56 16.53 -42.35
CA ASN A 741 -4.97 16.88 -42.57
C ASN A 741 -5.94 15.93 -41.86
N ASN A 742 -5.47 14.79 -41.35
CA ASN A 742 -6.32 13.90 -40.58
C ASN A 742 -6.48 14.47 -39.16
N THR A 743 -7.68 14.95 -38.81
CA THR A 743 -8.00 15.43 -37.45
C THR A 743 -8.73 14.40 -36.59
N THR A 744 -9.20 13.30 -37.17
CA THR A 744 -10.11 12.34 -36.52
C THR A 744 -9.39 11.25 -35.73
N SER A 745 -8.11 11.02 -35.97
CA SER A 745 -7.32 9.99 -35.28
C SER A 745 -5.94 10.51 -34.87
N PRO A 746 -5.37 10.16 -33.69
CA PRO A 746 -4.04 10.62 -33.28
C PRO A 746 -2.90 10.12 -34.19
N TYR A 747 -3.10 9.03 -34.92
CA TYR A 747 -2.16 8.48 -35.91
C TYR A 747 -2.87 7.90 -37.14
N ASN A 748 -2.14 7.75 -38.25
CA ASN A 748 -2.63 7.10 -39.47
C ASN A 748 -2.13 5.66 -39.57
N PHE A 749 -0.84 5.43 -39.36
CA PHE A 749 -0.22 4.10 -39.37
C PHE A 749 0.88 4.01 -38.31
N ILE A 750 1.21 2.79 -37.91
CA ILE A 750 2.34 2.47 -37.03
C ILE A 750 3.19 1.43 -37.75
N VAL A 751 4.51 1.56 -37.65
CA VAL A 751 5.46 0.54 -38.09
C VAL A 751 6.29 0.14 -36.88
N ILE A 752 6.47 -1.16 -36.69
CA ILE A 752 7.30 -1.75 -35.66
C ILE A 752 8.42 -2.48 -36.40
N ALA A 753 9.66 -2.19 -36.05
CA ALA A 753 10.82 -2.88 -36.60
C ALA A 753 11.73 -3.35 -35.48
N ASN A 754 12.15 -4.61 -35.54
CA ASN A 754 13.17 -5.16 -34.65
C ASN A 754 14.46 -5.38 -35.46
N LYS A 755 15.61 -5.11 -34.85
CA LYS A 755 16.94 -5.33 -35.45
C LYS A 755 17.26 -6.82 -35.63
N SER A 756 16.53 -7.68 -34.91
CA SER A 756 16.77 -9.13 -34.81
C SER A 756 15.71 -9.99 -35.51
N ASP A 757 14.90 -9.45 -36.42
CA ASP A 757 14.17 -10.28 -37.38
C ASP A 757 15.18 -10.69 -38.49
N ASP A 758 16.07 -11.60 -38.10
CA ASP A 758 17.10 -12.42 -38.76
C ASP A 758 17.96 -11.89 -39.94
N LYS A 759 19.28 -12.04 -39.76
CA LYS A 759 20.23 -12.34 -40.84
C LYS A 759 20.04 -13.80 -41.31
N ASP A 760 18.87 -14.12 -41.84
CA ASP A 760 18.65 -15.33 -42.64
C ASP A 760 17.99 -14.90 -43.95
N TYR A 761 18.73 -15.08 -45.05
CA TYR A 761 18.16 -15.00 -46.39
C TYR A 761 17.24 -16.20 -46.57
N ALA A 762 15.92 -15.97 -46.53
CA ALA A 762 14.94 -16.87 -47.13
C ALA A 762 13.90 -16.03 -47.86
N GLU A 763 13.95 -16.10 -49.19
CA GLU A 763 12.92 -15.60 -50.09
C GLU A 763 11.54 -16.16 -49.69
N GLU A 764 10.56 -15.29 -49.48
CA GLU A 764 9.35 -15.26 -50.29
C GLU A 764 8.41 -14.13 -49.84
N ALA A 765 8.08 -13.26 -50.79
CA ALA A 765 7.08 -12.23 -50.64
C ALA A 765 5.67 -12.85 -50.64
N VAL A 766 4.86 -12.54 -49.63
CA VAL A 766 3.40 -12.72 -49.73
C VAL A 766 2.72 -11.38 -49.47
N THR A 767 2.21 -10.81 -50.57
CA THR A 767 1.32 -9.67 -50.57
C THR A 767 -0.11 -10.21 -50.62
N ILE A 768 -0.99 -9.81 -49.71
CA ILE A 768 -2.45 -10.03 -49.84
C ILE A 768 -3.19 -8.72 -49.54
N PRO A 769 -4.26 -8.42 -50.29
CA PRO A 769 -4.66 -7.07 -50.68
C PRO A 769 -5.54 -6.35 -49.67
N ILE A 770 -5.49 -5.02 -49.77
CA ILE A 770 -6.23 -4.02 -48.99
C ILE A 770 -7.51 -3.64 -49.70
#